data_AF-U2KS67-F1
#
_entry.id   AF-U2KS67-F1
#
_cell.length_a   1.000
_cell.length_b   1.000
_cell.length_c   1.000
_cell.angle_alpha   90.00
_cell.angle_beta   90.00
_cell.angle_gamma   90.00
#
_symmetry.space_group_name_H-M   'P 1'
#
loop_
_entity.id
_entity.type
_entity.pdbx_description
1 polymer ?
#
loop_
_entity_poly.entity_id
_entity_poly.type
_entity_poly.pdbx_seq_one_letter_code
_entity_poly.pdbx_strand_id
1 'polypeptide(L)'
;MPCRNHKAIPHGKITPERISKETLRRFCLTSLAECAIIDNIVYKISYTLPEWQEEYMRKKWTYWRRAVISLLCVISCLPWGQLPAAAEPDMPEVLEETWKQNDGLLVPANEPAQTDTPEVTDDEAEESLRGAGSLPSSYSLLDVDGSSYVTSVKDQGSTGLCWAYAALGSCESNIMKQGLDIPESWKDSSGELNFSEAALGWYPFTNHLLVGDLTSGDYITMDNKGISGGNPTIAGYGLAAGIGPQLEQFASMDDWSQGYSEYQRYNAYYRMQSSDLLQQVDTAGRTVIKQWLMESGAVSASFYSKGIFFDNGDSIAYYQKRHGTGDADHAVLLVGWDDNYSRENFQKSCQPKSDGAWLVRNSWGADDVGGGYFWLSYEEASLCEAARFQMTQDSTPVARYQYDGSVSYANVNFSAAANVFTAEKSGKLTEVMFPMTSNNSQGGWYTISVYRLKNNAQSPVDGTKLCSKQGTVQYGGYKNISLAAQNVMLQKGDRFSVVLELRKEKGSREKLWLSFESNSTETLERHCSIQSGQTFICSGDTWIDMVDVKQWQNSSGKKPYSNLGNAAIKVIVREQDTAVNWAQWNAAMSYGEPAADADPLYQAAYAEAAALSEDATQAEVDNAAANLFAGLEREGLIQYSQYIYAKETAEPLFLLGDVDGNGSVDATDVFQSLLAQAQDAVGYASGLSMSQAAAADCDGNSKIDATDAFYLMLYCAYRGAGIPKSWDEILST
;
A
#
# COMPACT_ATOMS: atom_id res chain seq x y z
N MET A 1 -48.33 -40.50 46.38
CA MET A 1 -49.55 -39.85 45.83
C MET A 1 -49.31 -38.35 45.70
N PRO A 2 -49.92 -37.68 44.72
CA PRO A 2 -49.20 -36.80 43.77
C PRO A 2 -49.64 -35.33 43.82
N CYS A 3 -48.99 -34.49 43.00
CA CYS A 3 -49.59 -33.55 42.02
C CYS A 3 -48.46 -33.03 41.11
N ARG A 4 -48.15 -33.65 39.94
CA ARG A 4 -48.68 -33.40 38.57
C ARG A 4 -48.92 -31.91 38.25
N ASN A 5 -48.53 -31.31 37.13
CA ASN A 5 -47.71 -31.68 35.95
C ASN A 5 -47.47 -30.35 35.20
N HIS A 6 -46.22 -30.05 34.82
CA HIS A 6 -45.88 -28.98 33.86
C HIS A 6 -45.70 -29.56 32.46
N LYS A 7 -46.44 -29.04 31.48
CA LYS A 7 -46.24 -29.07 30.01
C LYS A 7 -47.12 -27.96 29.45
N ALA A 8 -46.82 -27.21 28.39
CA ALA A 8 -45.66 -26.97 27.54
C ALA A 8 -46.04 -25.70 26.74
N ILE A 9 -45.10 -24.83 26.41
CA ILE A 9 -45.30 -23.72 25.44
C ILE A 9 -44.49 -24.07 24.19
N PRO A 10 -45.07 -24.06 22.97
CA PRO A 10 -44.31 -24.23 21.75
C PRO A 10 -43.72 -22.89 21.26
N HIS A 11 -42.50 -22.96 20.74
CA HIS A 11 -41.84 -21.90 19.98
C HIS A 11 -42.64 -21.51 18.72
N GLY A 12 -42.89 -20.21 18.57
CA GLY A 12 -43.40 -19.57 17.36
C GLY A 12 -42.57 -18.33 17.03
N LYS A 13 -42.14 -18.27 15.76
CA LYS A 13 -41.31 -17.26 15.07
C LYS A 13 -41.54 -15.80 15.49
N ILE A 14 -40.45 -15.05 15.67
CA ILE A 14 -40.45 -13.58 15.75
C ILE A 14 -40.24 -13.03 14.33
N THR A 15 -41.21 -12.26 13.83
CA THR A 15 -41.10 -11.39 12.66
C THR A 15 -41.14 -9.92 13.11
N PRO A 16 -40.41 -8.99 12.47
CA PRO A 16 -40.43 -7.59 12.84
C PRO A 16 -41.71 -6.90 12.30
N GLU A 17 -42.68 -6.65 13.17
CA GLU A 17 -43.82 -5.79 12.84
C GLU A 17 -43.54 -4.31 13.16
N ARG A 18 -43.69 -3.50 12.11
CA ARG A 18 -44.02 -2.06 12.07
C ARG A 18 -44.21 -1.36 13.42
N ILE A 19 -43.34 -0.38 13.69
CA ILE A 19 -43.61 0.71 14.63
C ILE A 19 -44.93 1.38 14.21
N SER A 20 -45.94 1.34 15.09
CA SER A 20 -47.27 1.90 14.80
C SER A 20 -47.22 3.44 14.77
N LYS A 21 -48.10 4.06 13.97
CA LYS A 21 -48.27 5.54 13.91
C LYS A 21 -48.55 6.18 15.28
N GLU A 22 -49.09 5.42 16.22
CA GLU A 22 -49.32 5.84 17.61
C GLU A 22 -47.99 6.04 18.38
N THR A 23 -46.99 5.20 18.10
CA THR A 23 -45.68 5.20 18.76
C THR A 23 -44.82 6.38 18.30
N LEU A 24 -44.86 6.70 17.00
CA LEU A 24 -44.25 7.91 16.43
C LEU A 24 -44.94 9.21 16.89
N ARG A 25 -46.28 9.20 17.03
CA ARG A 25 -47.01 10.32 17.65
C ARG A 25 -46.61 10.56 19.10
N ARG A 26 -46.38 9.49 19.88
CA ARG A 26 -45.87 9.61 21.25
C ARG A 26 -44.46 10.20 21.28
N PHE A 27 -43.57 9.80 20.37
CA PHE A 27 -42.20 10.36 20.26
C PHE A 27 -42.18 11.85 19.93
N CYS A 28 -43.04 12.32 19.00
CA CYS A 28 -43.20 13.75 18.70
C CYS A 28 -43.88 14.55 19.83
N LEU A 29 -44.72 13.91 20.66
CA LEU A 29 -45.33 14.55 21.82
C LEU A 29 -44.35 14.66 23.00
N THR A 30 -43.44 13.69 23.17
CA THR A 30 -42.34 13.77 24.14
C THR A 30 -41.33 14.87 23.79
N SER A 31 -40.98 15.06 22.51
CA SER A 31 -40.08 16.16 22.11
C SER A 31 -40.72 17.56 22.28
N LEU A 32 -42.04 17.68 22.15
CA LEU A 32 -42.77 18.90 22.49
C LEU A 32 -42.82 19.16 24.00
N ALA A 33 -42.87 18.11 24.83
CA ALA A 33 -42.79 18.23 26.29
C ALA A 33 -41.38 18.62 26.77
N GLU A 34 -40.33 18.13 26.10
CA GLU A 34 -38.93 18.50 26.35
C GLU A 34 -38.65 19.97 25.97
N CYS A 35 -39.24 20.47 24.88
CA CYS A 35 -39.23 21.90 24.56
C CYS A 35 -39.88 22.78 25.65
N ALA A 36 -40.93 22.29 26.31
CA ALA A 36 -41.58 23.00 27.42
C ALA A 36 -40.74 23.00 28.72
N ILE A 37 -39.91 21.96 28.93
CA ILE A 37 -38.94 21.90 30.04
C ILE A 37 -37.80 22.91 29.81
N ILE A 38 -37.31 23.02 28.57
CA ILE A 38 -36.28 23.99 28.17
C ILE A 38 -36.82 25.43 28.27
N ASP A 39 -38.06 25.69 27.85
CA ASP A 39 -38.70 27.01 28.01
C ASP A 39 -38.78 27.42 29.51
N ASN A 40 -38.98 26.46 30.43
CA ASN A 40 -39.04 26.73 31.87
C ASN A 40 -37.66 26.94 32.51
N ILE A 41 -36.60 26.32 31.96
CA ILE A 41 -35.20 26.52 32.37
C ILE A 41 -34.69 27.89 31.90
N VAL A 42 -34.95 28.26 30.64
CA VAL A 42 -34.57 29.57 30.08
C VAL A 42 -35.31 30.71 30.79
N TYR A 43 -36.58 30.53 31.14
CA TYR A 43 -37.38 31.50 31.91
C TYR A 43 -36.92 31.66 33.37
N LYS A 44 -36.30 30.63 33.96
CA LYS A 44 -35.69 30.71 35.31
C LYS A 44 -34.32 31.37 35.29
N ILE A 45 -33.53 31.19 34.23
CA ILE A 45 -32.19 31.79 34.10
C ILE A 45 -32.28 33.31 33.87
N SER A 46 -33.34 33.81 33.20
CA SER A 46 -33.52 35.24 32.92
C SER A 46 -33.69 36.13 34.17
N TYR A 47 -33.97 35.58 35.35
CA TYR A 47 -34.08 36.36 36.60
C TYR A 47 -32.74 36.65 37.30
N THR A 48 -31.61 36.20 36.73
CA THR A 48 -30.28 36.33 37.37
C THR A 48 -29.27 37.15 36.55
N LEU A 49 -29.67 37.71 35.41
CA LEU A 49 -28.76 38.41 34.48
C LEU A 49 -29.06 39.91 34.41
N PRO A 50 -28.03 40.77 34.23
CA PRO A 50 -28.22 42.20 33.99
C PRO A 50 -29.02 42.49 32.70
N GLU A 51 -29.84 43.55 32.70
CA GLU A 51 -30.84 43.88 31.65
C GLU A 51 -30.30 43.86 30.20
N TRP A 52 -29.02 44.17 29.98
CA TRP A 52 -28.40 44.21 28.65
C TRP A 52 -28.12 42.80 28.05
N GLN A 53 -27.95 41.76 28.87
CA GLN A 53 -27.80 40.38 28.40
C GLN A 53 -29.17 39.72 28.12
N GLU A 54 -30.22 40.16 28.81
CA GLU A 54 -31.59 39.67 28.60
C GLU A 54 -32.12 40.03 27.20
N GLU A 55 -31.85 41.25 26.72
CA GLU A 55 -32.28 41.70 25.40
C GLU A 55 -31.54 40.97 24.26
N TYR A 56 -30.25 40.69 24.45
CA TYR A 56 -29.43 39.93 23.50
C TYR A 56 -29.90 38.47 23.38
N MET A 57 -30.18 37.81 24.50
CA MET A 57 -30.67 36.42 24.52
C MET A 57 -32.09 36.30 23.95
N ARG A 58 -32.99 37.24 24.22
CA ARG A 58 -34.34 37.25 23.62
C ARG A 58 -34.30 37.40 22.10
N LYS A 59 -33.43 38.26 21.55
CA LYS A 59 -33.29 38.46 20.10
C LYS A 59 -32.76 37.21 19.38
N LYS A 60 -31.73 36.56 19.91
CA LYS A 60 -31.21 35.29 19.33
C LYS A 60 -32.19 34.12 19.49
N TRP A 61 -32.88 34.01 20.63
CA TRP A 61 -33.87 32.95 20.84
C TRP A 61 -35.08 33.07 19.90
N THR A 62 -35.54 34.29 19.61
CA THR A 62 -36.62 34.53 18.66
C THR A 62 -36.22 34.12 17.23
N TYR A 63 -34.93 34.26 16.89
CA TYR A 63 -34.36 33.81 15.61
C TYR A 63 -34.28 32.28 15.53
N TRP A 64 -33.83 31.63 16.60
CA TRP A 64 -33.79 30.17 16.73
C TRP A 64 -35.18 29.52 16.72
N ARG A 65 -36.17 30.09 17.42
CA ARG A 65 -37.56 29.63 17.38
C ARG A 65 -38.15 29.70 15.98
N ARG A 66 -37.84 30.75 15.21
CA ARG A 66 -38.29 30.90 13.81
C ARG A 66 -37.60 29.88 12.90
N ALA A 67 -36.31 29.63 13.08
CA ALA A 67 -35.57 28.62 12.30
C ALA A 67 -36.12 27.19 12.55
N VAL A 68 -36.40 26.84 13.80
CA VAL A 68 -36.95 25.52 14.18
C VAL A 68 -38.39 25.36 13.68
N ILE A 69 -39.23 26.40 13.78
CA ILE A 69 -40.61 26.37 13.26
C ILE A 69 -40.61 26.30 11.73
N SER A 70 -39.70 27.01 11.05
CA SER A 70 -39.54 26.93 9.59
C SER A 70 -39.09 25.54 9.14
N LEU A 71 -38.18 24.89 9.88
CA LEU A 71 -37.75 23.52 9.61
C LEU A 71 -38.90 22.51 9.79
N LEU A 72 -39.72 22.69 10.83
CA LEU A 72 -40.91 21.87 11.08
C LEU A 72 -42.03 22.09 10.05
N CYS A 73 -42.21 23.31 9.55
CA CYS A 73 -43.16 23.61 8.48
C CYS A 73 -42.73 22.99 7.13
N VAL A 74 -41.44 22.99 6.81
CA VAL A 74 -40.91 22.34 5.59
C VAL A 74 -41.12 20.83 5.62
N ILE A 75 -40.96 20.19 6.78
CA ILE A 75 -41.22 18.75 6.97
C ILE A 75 -42.73 18.44 6.86
N SER A 76 -43.62 19.37 7.21
CA SER A 76 -45.08 19.19 7.17
C SER A 76 -45.73 19.41 5.80
N CYS A 77 -45.02 20.02 4.84
CA CYS A 77 -45.52 20.33 3.50
C CYS A 77 -45.06 19.35 2.41
N LEU A 78 -44.26 18.34 2.74
CA LEU A 78 -43.92 17.28 1.79
C LEU A 78 -45.16 16.39 1.57
N PRO A 79 -45.68 16.26 0.33
CA PRO A 79 -46.70 15.27 0.05
C PRO A 79 -46.09 13.89 0.36
N TRP A 80 -46.70 13.17 1.30
CA TRP A 80 -46.39 11.75 1.57
C TRP A 80 -46.88 10.90 0.38
N GLY A 81 -46.32 11.13 -0.80
CA GLY A 81 -46.19 10.08 -1.79
C GLY A 81 -45.27 9.03 -1.20
N GLN A 82 -45.53 7.75 -1.48
CA GLN A 82 -44.53 6.72 -1.24
C GLN A 82 -43.23 7.20 -1.89
N LEU A 83 -42.23 7.56 -1.08
CA LEU A 83 -40.87 7.61 -1.56
C LEU A 83 -40.67 6.23 -2.19
N PRO A 84 -40.33 6.13 -3.49
CA PRO A 84 -39.87 4.87 -4.01
C PRO A 84 -38.76 4.42 -3.06
N ALA A 85 -38.78 3.15 -2.64
CA ALA A 85 -37.64 2.59 -1.93
C ALA A 85 -36.42 3.03 -2.73
N ALA A 86 -35.48 3.73 -2.08
CA ALA A 86 -34.24 4.14 -2.74
C ALA A 86 -33.74 2.89 -3.47
N ALA A 87 -33.58 2.99 -4.80
CA ALA A 87 -33.09 1.86 -5.57
C ALA A 87 -31.83 1.36 -4.86
N GLU A 88 -31.77 0.05 -4.58
CA GLU A 88 -30.60 -0.55 -3.96
C GLU A 88 -29.38 -0.08 -4.77
N PRO A 89 -28.35 0.52 -4.13
CA PRO A 89 -27.18 0.97 -4.85
C PRO A 89 -26.66 -0.22 -5.66
N ASP A 90 -26.30 0.01 -6.92
CA ASP A 90 -25.60 -1.01 -7.71
C ASP A 90 -24.36 -1.39 -6.90
N MET A 91 -24.29 -2.65 -6.47
CA MET A 91 -23.27 -3.17 -5.57
C MET A 91 -22.41 -4.16 -6.36
N PRO A 92 -21.34 -3.68 -7.05
CA PRO A 92 -20.42 -4.55 -7.75
C PRO A 92 -19.86 -5.62 -6.83
N GLU A 93 -19.60 -6.79 -7.41
CA GLU A 93 -18.90 -7.86 -6.71
C GLU A 93 -17.54 -7.39 -6.18
N VAL A 94 -17.11 -7.99 -5.07
CA VAL A 94 -15.77 -7.83 -4.49
C VAL A 94 -15.08 -9.17 -4.64
N LEU A 95 -13.94 -9.18 -5.33
CA LEU A 95 -13.02 -10.31 -5.35
C LEU A 95 -11.88 -10.00 -4.37
N GLU A 96 -11.84 -10.73 -3.27
CA GLU A 96 -10.72 -10.65 -2.33
C GLU A 96 -9.94 -11.96 -2.41
N GLU A 97 -8.66 -11.85 -2.78
CA GLU A 97 -7.78 -13.00 -2.85
C GLU A 97 -7.46 -13.49 -1.44
N THR A 98 -7.75 -14.77 -1.18
CA THR A 98 -7.33 -15.45 0.04
C THR A 98 -6.05 -16.22 -0.22
N TRP A 99 -5.15 -16.24 0.77
CA TRP A 99 -3.81 -16.78 0.63
C TRP A 99 -3.57 -17.90 1.63
N LYS A 100 -2.83 -18.91 1.20
CA LYS A 100 -2.35 -19.99 2.07
C LYS A 100 -0.82 -20.02 2.04
N GLN A 101 -0.25 -20.37 3.19
CA GLN A 101 1.18 -20.62 3.29
C GLN A 101 1.52 -21.98 2.69
N ASN A 102 2.53 -22.01 1.84
CA ASN A 102 3.09 -23.25 1.33
C ASN A 102 4.62 -23.18 1.43
N ASP A 103 5.13 -23.62 2.58
CA ASP A 103 6.55 -23.50 2.95
C ASP A 103 7.02 -22.04 2.97
N GLY A 104 7.94 -21.64 2.09
CA GLY A 104 8.43 -20.26 1.96
C GLY A 104 7.65 -19.38 0.99
N LEU A 105 6.52 -19.84 0.44
CA LEU A 105 5.74 -19.11 -0.55
C LEU A 105 4.29 -18.90 -0.10
N LEU A 106 3.75 -17.70 -0.36
CA LEU A 106 2.31 -17.43 -0.27
C LEU A 106 1.67 -17.71 -1.63
N VAL A 107 0.71 -18.63 -1.68
CA VAL A 107 -0.02 -18.96 -2.91
C VAL A 107 -1.53 -18.72 -2.75
N PRO A 108 -2.27 -18.45 -3.85
CA PRO A 108 -3.72 -18.32 -3.78
C PRO A 108 -4.37 -19.58 -3.20
N ALA A 109 -5.31 -19.40 -2.26
CA ALA A 109 -5.98 -20.51 -1.60
C ALA A 109 -6.98 -21.23 -2.52
N ASN A 110 -7.51 -20.53 -3.52
CA ASN A 110 -8.28 -21.10 -4.61
C ASN A 110 -7.41 -21.13 -5.87
N GLU A 111 -7.46 -22.23 -6.63
CA GLU A 111 -6.85 -22.25 -7.96
C GLU A 111 -7.40 -21.07 -8.78
N PRO A 112 -6.53 -20.25 -9.41
CA PRO A 112 -7.01 -19.15 -10.23
C PRO A 112 -7.97 -19.69 -11.27
N ALA A 113 -9.11 -19.03 -11.48
CA ALA A 113 -9.94 -19.34 -12.64
C ALA A 113 -9.04 -19.26 -13.88
N GLN A 114 -9.15 -20.24 -14.78
CA GLN A 114 -8.49 -20.13 -16.09
C GLN A 114 -8.91 -18.78 -16.66
N THR A 115 -7.97 -17.85 -16.79
CA THR A 115 -8.22 -16.64 -17.55
C THR A 115 -8.54 -17.14 -18.94
N ASP A 116 -9.73 -16.83 -19.46
CA ASP A 116 -10.04 -17.00 -20.87
C ASP A 116 -9.01 -16.16 -21.63
N THR A 117 -7.89 -16.80 -21.98
CA THR A 117 -7.05 -16.34 -23.07
C THR A 117 -7.99 -16.22 -24.25
N PRO A 118 -8.01 -15.09 -24.99
CA PRO A 118 -8.54 -15.14 -26.33
C PRO A 118 -7.97 -16.40 -26.99
N GLU A 119 -8.79 -17.17 -27.70
CA GLU A 119 -8.26 -18.11 -28.68
C GLU A 119 -7.46 -17.26 -29.68
N VAL A 120 -6.21 -16.97 -29.34
CA VAL A 120 -5.23 -16.49 -30.30
C VAL A 120 -4.99 -17.72 -31.14
N THR A 121 -5.66 -17.78 -32.28
CA THR A 121 -5.32 -18.77 -33.29
C THR A 121 -3.82 -18.62 -33.58
N ASP A 122 -3.14 -19.72 -33.90
CA ASP A 122 -1.70 -19.69 -34.22
C ASP A 122 -1.37 -18.57 -35.23
N ASP A 123 -2.32 -18.21 -36.09
CA ASP A 123 -2.27 -17.12 -37.08
C ASP A 123 -2.22 -15.68 -36.48
N GLU A 124 -2.91 -15.40 -35.36
CA GLU A 124 -2.90 -14.06 -34.71
C GLU A 124 -1.65 -13.88 -33.82
N ALA A 125 -1.16 -14.96 -33.22
CA ALA A 125 0.15 -14.99 -32.58
C ALA A 125 1.24 -14.72 -33.63
N GLU A 126 1.13 -15.36 -34.81
CA GLU A 126 1.98 -15.10 -35.97
C GLU A 126 1.89 -13.67 -36.51
N GLU A 127 0.73 -13.02 -36.47
CA GLU A 127 0.61 -11.62 -36.90
C GLU A 127 1.26 -10.62 -35.93
N SER A 128 1.24 -10.89 -34.61
CA SER A 128 2.07 -10.16 -33.65
C SER A 128 3.57 -10.43 -33.84
N LEU A 129 3.91 -11.63 -34.33
CA LEU A 129 5.27 -12.05 -34.69
C LEU A 129 5.77 -11.46 -36.02
N ARG A 130 4.94 -10.78 -36.82
CA ARG A 130 5.40 -10.13 -38.06
C ARG A 130 6.20 -8.84 -37.83
N GLY A 131 6.25 -8.34 -36.59
CA GLY A 131 7.06 -7.19 -36.19
C GLY A 131 8.32 -7.51 -35.37
N ALA A 132 8.39 -8.69 -34.76
CA ALA A 132 9.52 -9.15 -33.96
C ALA A 132 10.25 -10.28 -34.71
N GLY A 133 11.57 -10.21 -34.83
CA GLY A 133 12.33 -11.34 -35.40
C GLY A 133 11.97 -12.65 -34.66
N SER A 134 11.97 -13.77 -35.36
CA SER A 134 11.76 -15.09 -34.74
C SER A 134 12.68 -15.25 -33.52
N LEU A 135 12.10 -15.54 -32.35
CA LEU A 135 12.86 -15.77 -31.13
C LEU A 135 13.93 -16.85 -31.38
N PRO A 136 15.15 -16.71 -30.83
CA PRO A 136 16.17 -17.73 -30.98
C PRO A 136 15.73 -19.01 -30.26
N SER A 137 16.20 -20.16 -30.76
CA SER A 137 15.88 -21.46 -30.14
C SER A 137 16.51 -21.63 -28.76
N SER A 138 17.49 -20.80 -28.40
CA SER A 138 18.09 -20.76 -27.06
C SER A 138 18.59 -19.35 -26.76
N TYR A 139 18.63 -19.01 -25.47
CA TYR A 139 19.15 -17.75 -24.97
C TYR A 139 19.57 -17.92 -23.51
N SER A 140 20.65 -17.28 -23.09
CA SER A 140 21.11 -17.31 -21.71
C SER A 140 21.60 -15.94 -21.29
N LEU A 141 21.05 -15.41 -20.20
CA LEU A 141 21.54 -14.17 -19.59
C LEU A 141 22.92 -14.34 -18.96
N LEU A 142 23.42 -15.58 -18.79
CA LEU A 142 24.78 -15.83 -18.33
C LEU A 142 25.85 -15.48 -19.38
N ASP A 143 25.47 -15.50 -20.66
CA ASP A 143 26.35 -15.14 -21.77
C ASP A 143 25.52 -14.55 -22.92
N VAL A 144 25.43 -13.23 -22.93
CA VAL A 144 24.87 -12.45 -24.03
C VAL A 144 26.01 -11.64 -24.62
N ASP A 145 26.52 -12.11 -25.76
CA ASP A 145 27.65 -11.51 -26.47
C ASP A 145 28.92 -11.35 -25.58
N GLY A 146 29.20 -12.33 -24.72
CA GLY A 146 30.36 -12.35 -23.82
C GLY A 146 30.17 -11.63 -22.49
N SER A 147 28.94 -11.21 -22.16
CA SER A 147 28.60 -10.55 -20.89
C SER A 147 27.50 -11.30 -20.15
N SER A 148 27.66 -11.45 -18.82
CA SER A 148 26.59 -11.92 -17.94
C SER A 148 25.72 -10.75 -17.48
N TYR A 149 24.41 -10.98 -17.44
CA TYR A 149 23.38 -10.07 -16.95
C TYR A 149 22.67 -10.65 -15.72
N VAL A 150 23.35 -11.54 -15.00
CA VAL A 150 22.87 -12.18 -13.78
C VAL A 150 23.99 -12.13 -12.77
N THR A 151 23.68 -11.70 -11.54
CA THR A 151 24.59 -11.74 -10.38
C THR A 151 24.83 -13.18 -9.93
N SER A 152 25.80 -13.38 -9.05
CA SER A 152 26.12 -14.69 -8.49
C SER A 152 24.96 -15.29 -7.70
N VAL A 153 24.98 -16.62 -7.55
CA VAL A 153 23.97 -17.35 -6.77
C VAL A 153 24.11 -17.00 -5.29
N LYS A 154 23.04 -16.48 -4.69
CA LYS A 154 22.94 -16.19 -3.25
C LYS A 154 22.36 -17.39 -2.48
N ASP A 155 22.40 -17.32 -1.15
CA ASP A 155 21.91 -18.38 -0.25
C ASP A 155 20.90 -17.83 0.77
N GLN A 156 19.64 -18.22 0.64
CA GLN A 156 18.57 -17.85 1.56
C GLN A 156 18.60 -18.64 2.88
N GLY A 157 19.47 -19.66 3.00
CA GLY A 157 19.53 -20.57 4.12
C GLY A 157 18.19 -21.26 4.37
N SER A 158 17.76 -21.30 5.64
CA SER A 158 16.48 -21.88 6.04
C SER A 158 15.32 -20.89 6.06
N THR A 159 15.45 -19.72 5.40
CA THR A 159 14.39 -18.70 5.37
C THR A 159 13.40 -18.94 4.24
N GLY A 160 12.19 -18.43 4.39
CA GLY A 160 11.16 -18.36 3.34
C GLY A 160 11.30 -17.14 2.41
N LEU A 161 12.50 -16.57 2.25
CA LEU A 161 12.70 -15.36 1.44
C LEU A 161 12.89 -15.61 -0.06
N CYS A 162 12.69 -16.83 -0.57
CA CYS A 162 12.84 -17.15 -1.99
C CYS A 162 12.15 -16.14 -2.94
N TRP A 163 10.97 -15.64 -2.54
CA TRP A 163 10.22 -14.61 -3.27
C TRP A 163 10.98 -13.27 -3.38
N ALA A 164 11.69 -12.86 -2.32
CA ALA A 164 12.50 -11.65 -2.29
C ALA A 164 13.79 -11.84 -3.10
N TYR A 165 14.46 -12.98 -2.97
CA TYR A 165 15.65 -13.33 -3.78
C TYR A 165 15.34 -13.34 -5.28
N ALA A 166 14.19 -13.92 -5.66
CA ALA A 166 13.75 -13.95 -7.04
C ALA A 166 13.36 -12.55 -7.56
N ALA A 167 12.60 -11.76 -6.77
CA ALA A 167 12.22 -10.41 -7.17
C ALA A 167 13.43 -9.47 -7.28
N LEU A 168 14.31 -9.44 -6.28
CA LEU A 168 15.48 -8.56 -6.27
C LEU A 168 16.54 -8.98 -7.28
N GLY A 169 16.76 -10.27 -7.51
CA GLY A 169 17.65 -10.68 -8.60
C GLY A 169 17.07 -10.40 -10.00
N SER A 170 15.75 -10.31 -10.16
CA SER A 170 15.13 -9.79 -11.39
C SER A 170 15.41 -8.29 -11.53
N CYS A 171 15.38 -7.52 -10.42
CA CYS A 171 15.76 -6.11 -10.40
C CYS A 171 17.25 -5.91 -10.76
N GLU A 172 18.16 -6.66 -10.12
CA GLU A 172 19.61 -6.62 -10.40
C GLU A 172 19.88 -6.93 -11.88
N SER A 173 19.29 -8.02 -12.40
CA SER A 173 19.41 -8.39 -13.81
C SER A 173 18.88 -7.31 -14.74
N ASN A 174 17.75 -6.69 -14.41
CA ASN A 174 17.17 -5.62 -15.20
C ASN A 174 18.05 -4.35 -15.25
N ILE A 175 18.65 -3.96 -14.11
CA ILE A 175 19.58 -2.82 -14.03
C ILE A 175 20.79 -3.08 -14.94
N MET A 176 21.39 -4.27 -14.83
CA MET A 176 22.51 -4.67 -15.69
C MET A 176 22.11 -4.71 -17.16
N LYS A 177 20.94 -5.30 -17.48
CA LYS A 177 20.46 -5.48 -18.85
C LYS A 177 20.16 -4.16 -19.56
N GLN A 178 19.67 -3.17 -18.82
CA GLN A 178 19.46 -1.81 -19.32
C GLN A 178 20.76 -1.02 -19.45
N GLY A 179 21.85 -1.47 -18.83
CA GLY A 179 23.11 -0.73 -18.77
C GLY A 179 23.01 0.54 -17.91
N LEU A 180 22.20 0.50 -16.85
CA LEU A 180 22.17 1.57 -15.85
C LEU A 180 23.51 1.61 -15.11
N ASP A 181 23.92 2.80 -14.67
CA ASP A 181 25.18 2.96 -13.95
C ASP A 181 25.12 2.22 -12.60
N ILE A 182 26.21 1.55 -12.24
CA ILE A 182 26.37 0.82 -10.98
C ILE A 182 27.67 1.34 -10.34
N PRO A 183 27.57 2.34 -9.45
CA PRO A 183 28.71 2.90 -8.73
C PRO A 183 29.52 1.81 -8.02
N GLU A 184 30.85 1.98 -7.98
CA GLU A 184 31.74 1.01 -7.33
C GLU A 184 31.45 0.90 -5.82
N SER A 185 30.96 1.98 -5.20
CA SER A 185 30.53 2.00 -3.80
C SER A 185 29.26 1.19 -3.52
N TRP A 186 28.49 0.83 -4.54
CA TRP A 186 27.26 0.04 -4.40
C TRP A 186 27.47 -1.45 -4.70
N LYS A 187 28.68 -1.80 -5.16
CA LYS A 187 29.06 -3.19 -5.38
C LYS A 187 29.59 -3.77 -4.09
N ASP A 188 29.29 -5.04 -3.87
CA ASP A 188 29.85 -5.78 -2.76
C ASP A 188 31.32 -6.17 -3.03
N SER A 189 31.90 -6.91 -2.09
CA SER A 189 33.31 -7.36 -2.18
C SER A 189 33.64 -8.23 -3.39
N SER A 190 32.63 -8.80 -4.08
CA SER A 190 32.80 -9.56 -5.32
C SER A 190 32.76 -8.69 -6.57
N GLY A 191 32.44 -7.40 -6.42
CA GLY A 191 32.27 -6.45 -7.53
C GLY A 191 30.89 -6.53 -8.17
N GLU A 192 29.90 -7.09 -7.48
CA GLU A 192 28.53 -7.24 -7.97
C GLU A 192 27.55 -6.35 -7.19
N LEU A 193 26.49 -5.91 -7.88
CA LEU A 193 25.36 -5.27 -7.20
C LEU A 193 24.63 -6.31 -6.34
N ASN A 194 24.39 -5.99 -5.07
CA ASN A 194 23.80 -6.93 -4.13
C ASN A 194 22.74 -6.22 -3.26
N PHE A 195 21.47 -6.43 -3.61
CA PHE A 195 20.37 -5.90 -2.82
C PHE A 195 20.02 -6.76 -1.61
N SER A 196 19.50 -6.10 -0.58
CA SER A 196 19.05 -6.70 0.66
C SER A 196 17.67 -7.34 0.52
N GLU A 197 17.62 -8.67 0.44
CA GLU A 197 16.36 -9.42 0.59
C GLU A 197 15.76 -9.24 1.99
N ALA A 198 16.61 -8.99 2.98
CA ALA A 198 16.22 -8.77 4.36
C ALA A 198 15.33 -7.52 4.52
N ALA A 199 15.74 -6.39 3.93
CA ALA A 199 14.98 -5.15 3.95
C ALA A 199 13.60 -5.32 3.30
N LEU A 200 13.53 -5.97 2.13
CA LEU A 200 12.26 -6.24 1.44
C LEU A 200 11.38 -7.23 2.22
N GLY A 201 11.97 -8.18 2.94
CA GLY A 201 11.25 -9.09 3.83
C GLY A 201 10.80 -8.46 5.15
N TRP A 202 11.43 -7.37 5.58
CA TRP A 202 11.19 -6.75 6.88
C TRP A 202 10.16 -5.62 6.82
N TYR A 203 10.40 -4.59 6.02
CA TYR A 203 9.62 -3.34 6.10
C TYR A 203 8.16 -3.46 5.67
N PRO A 204 7.79 -4.20 4.60
CA PRO A 204 6.37 -4.41 4.25
C PRO A 204 5.59 -5.11 5.37
N PHE A 205 6.28 -5.87 6.23
CA PHE A 205 5.74 -6.66 7.34
C PHE A 205 5.99 -6.03 8.72
N THR A 206 6.28 -4.72 8.75
CA THR A 206 6.57 -3.98 9.97
C THR A 206 5.62 -2.80 10.07
N ASN A 207 4.88 -2.73 11.18
CA ASN A 207 4.00 -1.61 11.46
C ASN A 207 4.76 -0.29 11.33
N HIS A 208 4.23 0.60 10.51
CA HIS A 208 4.78 1.90 10.25
C HIS A 208 3.92 2.96 10.93
N LEU A 209 4.42 3.54 12.01
CA LEU A 209 3.75 4.64 12.71
C LEU A 209 4.61 5.89 12.59
N LEU A 210 4.32 6.71 11.58
CA LEU A 210 5.02 7.95 11.34
C LEU A 210 4.03 9.09 11.12
N VAL A 211 4.01 10.00 12.08
CA VAL A 211 3.25 11.25 12.08
C VAL A 211 3.49 12.01 10.76
N GLY A 212 2.43 12.18 9.96
CA GLY A 212 2.49 12.88 8.67
C GLY A 212 2.88 12.01 7.47
N ASP A 213 3.18 10.73 7.64
CA ASP A 213 3.18 9.78 6.52
C ASP A 213 1.74 9.41 6.15
N LEU A 214 1.46 9.42 4.85
CA LEU A 214 0.11 9.15 4.31
C LEU A 214 -0.25 7.66 4.41
N THR A 215 0.72 6.77 4.67
CA THR A 215 0.51 5.33 4.89
C THR A 215 0.73 4.92 6.35
N SER A 216 0.78 5.90 7.27
CA SER A 216 0.98 5.61 8.69
C SER A 216 -0.19 4.80 9.25
N GLY A 217 0.13 3.69 9.94
CA GLY A 217 -0.84 2.77 10.54
C GLY A 217 -1.25 1.63 9.62
N ASP A 218 -0.81 1.63 8.36
CA ASP A 218 -1.05 0.54 7.43
C ASP A 218 0.16 -0.39 7.40
N TYR A 219 -0.09 -1.69 7.46
CA TYR A 219 0.97 -2.70 7.47
C TYR A 219 0.43 -4.10 7.20
N ILE A 220 1.36 -5.00 6.92
CA ILE A 220 1.12 -6.44 6.86
C ILE A 220 1.71 -7.05 8.13
N THR A 221 1.02 -8.02 8.70
CA THR A 221 1.53 -8.84 9.80
C THR A 221 1.55 -10.29 9.38
N MET A 222 2.67 -10.94 9.65
CA MET A 222 2.83 -12.38 9.50
C MET A 222 3.82 -12.87 10.54
N ASP A 223 3.67 -14.11 11.00
CA ASP A 223 4.62 -14.74 11.91
C ASP A 223 6.03 -14.65 11.32
N ASN A 224 7.00 -14.15 12.08
CA ASN A 224 8.36 -13.89 11.60
C ASN A 224 8.45 -13.04 10.32
N LYS A 225 7.45 -12.21 9.98
CA LYS A 225 7.49 -11.30 8.80
C LYS A 225 7.76 -12.07 7.50
N GLY A 226 8.46 -11.44 6.53
CA GLY A 226 8.70 -12.01 5.21
C GLY A 226 9.55 -13.28 5.17
N ILE A 227 10.26 -13.66 6.24
CA ILE A 227 10.99 -14.95 6.28
C ILE A 227 10.05 -16.15 6.46
N SER A 228 8.77 -15.94 6.74
CA SER A 228 7.78 -17.02 6.64
C SER A 228 7.18 -17.12 5.24
N GLY A 229 7.43 -16.17 4.34
CA GLY A 229 7.04 -16.26 2.94
C GLY A 229 6.53 -14.95 2.32
N GLY A 230 6.25 -15.02 1.04
CA GLY A 230 5.77 -13.90 0.24
C GLY A 230 5.50 -14.30 -1.19
N ASN A 231 5.33 -13.32 -2.07
CA ASN A 231 5.06 -13.51 -3.50
C ASN A 231 5.46 -12.23 -4.29
N PRO A 232 5.52 -12.28 -5.63
CA PRO A 232 5.88 -11.11 -6.43
C PRO A 232 4.93 -9.91 -6.28
N THR A 233 3.67 -10.11 -5.87
CA THR A 233 2.73 -9.00 -5.62
C THR A 233 3.12 -8.20 -4.38
N ILE A 234 3.57 -8.86 -3.30
CA ILE A 234 4.11 -8.18 -2.12
C ILE A 234 5.42 -7.45 -2.47
N ALA A 235 6.31 -8.08 -3.24
CA ALA A 235 7.53 -7.42 -3.72
C ALA A 235 7.20 -6.17 -4.55
N GLY A 236 6.27 -6.29 -5.50
CA GLY A 236 5.80 -5.17 -6.32
C GLY A 236 5.18 -4.05 -5.49
N TYR A 237 4.39 -4.38 -4.47
CA TYR A 237 3.85 -3.41 -3.53
C TYR A 237 4.96 -2.66 -2.78
N GLY A 238 5.88 -3.38 -2.14
CA GLY A 238 6.98 -2.77 -1.37
C GLY A 238 7.80 -1.80 -2.23
N LEU A 239 8.23 -2.26 -3.40
CA LEU A 239 9.00 -1.45 -4.34
C LEU A 239 8.19 -0.26 -4.88
N ALA A 240 6.89 -0.41 -5.15
CA ALA A 240 6.01 0.69 -5.57
C ALA A 240 5.81 1.73 -4.46
N ALA A 241 5.75 1.28 -3.20
CA ALA A 241 5.68 2.12 -2.01
C ALA A 241 7.02 2.81 -1.70
N GLY A 242 8.10 2.44 -2.40
CA GLY A 242 9.47 2.95 -2.25
C GLY A 242 10.28 2.29 -1.16
N ILE A 243 9.85 1.13 -0.72
CA ILE A 243 10.61 0.28 0.18
C ILE A 243 11.64 -0.46 -0.68
N GLY A 244 12.86 0.06 -0.70
CA GLY A 244 13.95 -0.56 -1.45
C GLY A 244 13.94 -0.32 -2.96
N PRO A 245 14.86 -0.99 -3.67
CA PRO A 245 15.85 -1.91 -3.11
C PRO A 245 16.97 -1.19 -2.33
N GLN A 246 17.27 -1.71 -1.15
CA GLN A 246 18.38 -1.32 -0.26
C GLN A 246 19.59 -2.23 -0.54
N LEU A 247 20.81 -1.79 -0.24
CA LEU A 247 22.02 -2.62 -0.38
C LEU A 247 22.18 -3.58 0.81
N GLU A 248 22.61 -4.82 0.53
CA GLU A 248 22.84 -5.86 1.54
C GLU A 248 23.81 -5.41 2.64
N GLN A 249 24.84 -4.62 2.30
CA GLN A 249 25.83 -4.13 3.26
C GLN A 249 25.28 -3.26 4.39
N PHE A 250 24.08 -2.68 4.22
CA PHE A 250 23.44 -1.82 5.22
C PHE A 250 22.24 -2.45 5.92
N ALA A 251 21.76 -3.58 5.40
CA ALA A 251 20.62 -4.30 5.94
C ALA A 251 20.81 -5.79 5.68
N SER A 252 21.78 -6.40 6.35
CA SER A 252 22.14 -7.79 6.06
C SER A 252 21.20 -8.79 6.72
N MET A 253 20.98 -9.93 6.08
CA MET A 253 20.24 -11.06 6.64
C MET A 253 20.74 -11.51 8.03
N ASP A 254 22.03 -11.36 8.32
CA ASP A 254 22.60 -11.70 9.63
C ASP A 254 22.00 -10.88 10.78
N ASP A 255 21.45 -9.70 10.48
CA ASP A 255 20.86 -8.79 11.45
C ASP A 255 19.38 -9.05 11.71
N TRP A 256 18.76 -10.01 11.04
CA TRP A 256 17.31 -10.24 11.10
C TRP A 256 16.76 -10.35 12.53
N SER A 257 17.50 -11.02 13.42
CA SER A 257 17.10 -11.19 14.83
C SER A 257 17.14 -9.91 15.65
N GLN A 258 17.98 -8.95 15.25
CA GLN A 258 18.10 -7.62 15.87
C GLN A 258 17.07 -6.64 15.27
N GLY A 259 16.71 -6.86 14.01
CA GLY A 259 15.84 -5.99 13.23
C GLY A 259 16.60 -4.88 12.50
N TYR A 260 15.85 -4.05 11.80
CA TYR A 260 16.38 -2.97 10.98
C TYR A 260 15.76 -1.65 11.42
N SER A 261 16.56 -0.58 11.31
CA SER A 261 16.13 0.76 11.68
C SER A 261 15.02 1.25 10.78
N GLU A 262 14.02 1.94 11.34
CA GLU A 262 12.95 2.58 10.57
C GLU A 262 13.46 3.77 9.73
N TYR A 263 14.65 4.31 10.04
CA TYR A 263 15.30 5.31 9.18
C TYR A 263 15.54 4.80 7.76
N GLN A 264 15.80 3.50 7.59
CA GLN A 264 16.16 2.88 6.31
C GLN A 264 14.94 2.36 5.53
N ARG A 265 13.70 2.49 6.05
CA ARG A 265 12.49 1.94 5.42
C ARG A 265 12.33 2.30 3.95
N TYR A 266 12.67 3.54 3.60
CA TYR A 266 12.53 4.09 2.25
C TYR A 266 13.89 4.28 1.54
N ASN A 267 14.97 3.70 2.06
CA ASN A 267 16.23 3.69 1.33
C ASN A 267 16.07 2.89 0.06
N ALA A 268 16.40 3.52 -1.06
CA ALA A 268 16.21 2.95 -2.38
C ALA A 268 17.33 3.45 -3.30
N TYR A 269 18.17 2.53 -3.76
CA TYR A 269 19.29 2.83 -4.65
C TYR A 269 18.87 2.92 -6.12
N TYR A 270 17.76 2.25 -6.44
CA TYR A 270 17.04 2.39 -7.70
C TYR A 270 15.55 2.48 -7.38
N ARG A 271 14.73 2.90 -8.34
CA ARG A 271 13.27 2.89 -8.18
C ARG A 271 12.65 1.91 -9.15
N MET A 272 11.64 1.17 -8.69
CA MET A 272 10.81 0.41 -9.61
C MET A 272 9.97 1.37 -10.46
N GLN A 273 10.20 1.31 -11.78
CA GLN A 273 9.39 2.01 -12.76
C GLN A 273 8.06 1.29 -12.98
N SER A 274 8.07 -0.05 -13.14
CA SER A 274 6.86 -0.85 -13.30
C SER A 274 7.12 -2.33 -13.01
N SER A 275 6.07 -3.12 -12.85
CA SER A 275 6.15 -4.58 -12.83
C SER A 275 5.07 -5.20 -13.71
N ASP A 276 5.42 -6.36 -14.28
CA ASP A 276 4.50 -7.22 -15.01
C ASP A 276 4.44 -8.59 -14.34
N LEU A 277 3.25 -9.20 -14.29
CA LEU A 277 2.98 -10.50 -13.69
C LEU A 277 2.08 -11.34 -14.60
N LEU A 278 2.49 -12.58 -14.82
CA LEU A 278 1.68 -13.66 -15.37
C LEU A 278 1.39 -14.66 -14.25
N GLN A 279 0.13 -14.75 -13.82
CA GLN A 279 -0.24 -15.69 -12.75
C GLN A 279 -0.03 -17.16 -13.17
N GLN A 280 -0.28 -17.47 -14.44
CA GLN A 280 -0.11 -18.80 -15.02
C GLN A 280 0.83 -18.73 -16.22
N VAL A 281 1.62 -19.79 -16.44
CA VAL A 281 2.54 -19.91 -17.58
C VAL A 281 2.05 -20.97 -18.55
N ASP A 282 1.28 -20.53 -19.55
CA ASP A 282 0.86 -21.38 -20.67
C ASP A 282 1.81 -21.21 -21.88
N THR A 283 1.41 -21.73 -23.04
CA THR A 283 2.21 -21.59 -24.27
C THR A 283 2.43 -20.13 -24.68
N ALA A 284 1.43 -19.27 -24.55
CA ALA A 284 1.55 -17.85 -24.87
C ALA A 284 2.43 -17.13 -23.84
N GLY A 285 2.23 -17.43 -22.55
CA GLY A 285 3.03 -16.94 -21.44
C GLY A 285 4.51 -17.30 -21.58
N ARG A 286 4.84 -18.51 -22.06
CA ARG A 286 6.23 -18.88 -22.39
C ARG A 286 6.86 -17.97 -23.43
N THR A 287 6.13 -17.62 -24.50
CA THR A 287 6.64 -16.68 -25.50
C THR A 287 6.88 -15.30 -24.89
N VAL A 288 5.96 -14.83 -24.04
CA VAL A 288 6.10 -13.55 -23.33
C VAL A 288 7.30 -13.55 -22.38
N ILE A 289 7.52 -14.62 -21.62
CA ILE A 289 8.67 -14.75 -20.71
C ILE A 289 9.99 -14.73 -21.49
N LYS A 290 10.07 -15.41 -22.65
CA LYS A 290 11.25 -15.34 -23.52
C LYS A 290 11.54 -13.91 -24.00
N GLN A 291 10.50 -13.16 -24.36
CA GLN A 291 10.64 -11.74 -24.72
C GLN A 291 11.14 -10.92 -23.52
N TRP A 292 10.55 -11.11 -22.34
CA TRP A 292 11.00 -10.43 -21.12
C TRP A 292 12.47 -10.72 -20.80
N LEU A 293 12.92 -11.97 -20.95
CA LEU A 293 14.33 -12.32 -20.78
C LEU A 293 15.25 -11.53 -21.72
N MET A 294 14.88 -11.41 -22.99
CA MET A 294 15.67 -10.68 -23.99
C MET A 294 15.64 -9.16 -23.80
N GLU A 295 14.49 -8.61 -23.43
CA GLU A 295 14.23 -7.17 -23.36
C GLU A 295 14.59 -6.56 -22.00
N SER A 296 14.36 -7.30 -20.92
CA SER A 296 14.30 -6.76 -19.56
C SER A 296 15.17 -7.50 -18.55
N GLY A 297 15.77 -8.65 -18.91
CA GLY A 297 16.59 -9.44 -17.99
C GLY A 297 15.78 -10.54 -17.29
N ALA A 298 16.31 -11.06 -16.17
CA ALA A 298 15.79 -12.25 -15.51
C ALA A 298 14.34 -12.08 -15.03
N VAL A 299 13.58 -13.17 -15.05
CA VAL A 299 12.16 -13.21 -14.68
C VAL A 299 12.01 -14.06 -13.42
N SER A 300 11.45 -13.50 -12.36
CA SER A 300 11.05 -14.26 -11.16
C SER A 300 9.93 -15.23 -11.52
N ALA A 301 9.92 -16.45 -11.00
CA ALA A 301 8.81 -17.40 -11.16
C ALA A 301 8.72 -18.36 -9.98
N SER A 302 7.52 -18.83 -9.70
CA SER A 302 7.22 -19.77 -8.61
C SER A 302 6.99 -21.18 -9.16
N PHE A 303 7.37 -22.21 -8.41
CA PHE A 303 7.07 -23.62 -8.74
C PHE A 303 7.09 -24.50 -7.48
N TYR A 304 6.65 -25.75 -7.61
CA TYR A 304 6.79 -26.77 -6.57
C TYR A 304 8.19 -27.37 -6.64
N SER A 305 8.98 -27.23 -5.58
CA SER A 305 10.40 -27.56 -5.53
C SER A 305 10.71 -28.94 -4.93
N LYS A 306 9.78 -29.55 -4.20
CA LYS A 306 9.98 -30.83 -3.50
C LYS A 306 9.95 -32.08 -4.39
N GLY A 307 10.12 -31.90 -5.70
CA GLY A 307 10.34 -32.99 -6.65
C GLY A 307 11.81 -33.46 -6.67
N ILE A 308 12.21 -34.06 -7.78
CA ILE A 308 13.56 -34.61 -7.93
C ILE A 308 14.37 -33.72 -8.88
N PHE A 309 15.45 -33.16 -8.36
CA PHE A 309 16.52 -32.55 -9.14
C PHE A 309 17.45 -33.67 -9.63
N PHE A 310 17.31 -34.05 -10.90
CA PHE A 310 18.02 -35.16 -11.49
C PHE A 310 19.36 -34.71 -12.08
N ASP A 311 20.45 -35.22 -11.51
CA ASP A 311 21.78 -35.11 -12.10
C ASP A 311 21.97 -36.16 -13.20
N ASN A 312 22.14 -35.69 -14.44
CA ASN A 312 22.38 -36.54 -15.60
C ASN A 312 23.88 -36.70 -15.93
N GLY A 313 24.77 -36.09 -15.15
CA GLY A 313 26.22 -36.06 -15.34
C GLY A 313 26.76 -34.80 -16.03
N ASP A 314 25.92 -34.09 -16.80
CA ASP A 314 26.27 -32.86 -17.51
C ASP A 314 25.55 -31.63 -16.91
N SER A 315 24.32 -31.81 -16.45
CA SER A 315 23.48 -30.77 -15.86
C SER A 315 22.49 -31.34 -14.83
N ILE A 316 21.89 -30.45 -14.04
CA ILE A 316 20.74 -30.78 -13.21
C ILE A 316 19.45 -30.45 -13.97
N ALA A 317 18.49 -31.38 -13.99
CA ALA A 317 17.20 -31.22 -14.64
C ALA A 317 16.04 -31.50 -13.66
N TYR A 318 15.00 -30.69 -13.71
CA TYR A 318 13.82 -30.80 -12.85
C TYR A 318 12.53 -30.89 -13.67
N TYR A 319 11.70 -31.87 -13.34
CA TYR A 319 10.33 -31.97 -13.83
C TYR A 319 9.49 -32.88 -12.94
N GLN A 320 8.23 -32.47 -12.69
CA GLN A 320 7.24 -33.30 -11.99
C GLN A 320 5.84 -33.20 -12.63
N LYS A 321 4.95 -34.16 -12.31
CA LYS A 321 3.60 -34.30 -12.93
C LYS A 321 2.43 -34.32 -11.94
N ARG A 322 2.71 -34.26 -10.64
CA ARG A 322 1.75 -34.53 -9.57
C ARG A 322 1.15 -33.26 -8.97
N HIS A 323 1.89 -32.16 -9.03
CA HIS A 323 1.58 -30.91 -8.36
C HIS A 323 1.28 -29.82 -9.39
N GLY A 324 0.23 -29.05 -9.11
CA GLY A 324 -0.19 -27.92 -9.93
C GLY A 324 0.28 -26.59 -9.36
N THR A 325 -0.23 -25.49 -9.93
CA THR A 325 0.12 -24.12 -9.51
C THR A 325 -0.24 -23.81 -8.07
N GLY A 326 -1.35 -24.36 -7.54
CA GLY A 326 -1.74 -24.20 -6.14
C GLY A 326 -0.86 -24.95 -5.14
N ASP A 327 0.11 -25.75 -5.60
CA ASP A 327 1.08 -26.45 -4.78
C ASP A 327 2.48 -25.82 -4.84
N ALA A 328 2.68 -24.72 -5.59
CA ALA A 328 3.99 -24.04 -5.64
C ALA A 328 4.48 -23.65 -4.23
N ASP A 329 5.76 -23.83 -3.96
CA ASP A 329 6.36 -23.63 -2.62
C ASP A 329 7.73 -22.94 -2.64
N HIS A 330 8.25 -22.59 -3.82
CA HIS A 330 9.54 -21.95 -3.98
C HIS A 330 9.54 -20.99 -5.17
N ALA A 331 10.27 -19.87 -5.05
CA ALA A 331 10.47 -18.90 -6.12
C ALA A 331 11.93 -18.86 -6.57
N VAL A 332 12.14 -18.70 -7.87
CA VAL A 332 13.44 -18.76 -8.55
C VAL A 332 13.51 -17.74 -9.68
N LEU A 333 14.70 -17.58 -10.27
CA LEU A 333 14.88 -16.76 -11.47
C LEU A 333 15.00 -17.61 -12.71
N LEU A 334 14.13 -17.37 -13.68
CA LEU A 334 14.35 -17.77 -15.06
C LEU A 334 15.42 -16.84 -15.64
N VAL A 335 16.50 -17.42 -16.16
CA VAL A 335 17.65 -16.67 -16.70
C VAL A 335 17.97 -17.04 -18.15
N GLY A 336 17.21 -17.95 -18.75
CA GLY A 336 17.43 -18.38 -20.12
C GLY A 336 16.49 -19.51 -20.51
N TRP A 337 16.67 -20.01 -21.73
CA TRP A 337 15.95 -21.16 -22.23
C TRP A 337 16.73 -21.88 -23.33
N ASP A 338 16.36 -23.14 -23.58
CA ASP A 338 16.76 -23.90 -24.76
C ASP A 338 15.60 -24.78 -25.20
N ASP A 339 15.07 -24.52 -26.40
CA ASP A 339 13.98 -25.25 -27.03
C ASP A 339 14.36 -26.67 -27.43
N ASN A 340 15.66 -26.96 -27.53
CA ASN A 340 16.18 -28.27 -27.88
C ASN A 340 16.78 -29.01 -26.67
N TYR A 341 16.59 -28.50 -25.44
CA TYR A 341 17.03 -29.20 -24.24
C TYR A 341 16.34 -30.56 -24.18
N SER A 342 17.12 -31.64 -24.33
CA SER A 342 16.55 -32.96 -24.58
C SER A 342 15.70 -33.44 -23.40
N ARG A 343 14.50 -33.97 -23.68
CA ARG A 343 13.68 -34.65 -22.67
C ARG A 343 14.39 -35.84 -22.01
N GLU A 344 15.42 -36.40 -22.67
CA GLU A 344 16.20 -37.51 -22.16
C GLU A 344 17.18 -37.10 -21.05
N ASN A 345 17.40 -35.79 -20.86
CA ASN A 345 18.18 -35.22 -19.75
C ASN A 345 17.43 -35.26 -18.42
N PHE A 346 16.12 -35.51 -18.42
CA PHE A 346 15.29 -35.64 -17.21
C PHE A 346 15.23 -37.08 -16.72
N GLN A 347 14.85 -37.27 -15.44
CA GLN A 347 14.75 -38.58 -14.83
C GLN A 347 13.87 -39.52 -15.67
N LYS A 348 14.39 -40.70 -16.04
CA LYS A 348 13.72 -41.65 -16.95
C LYS A 348 12.30 -42.05 -16.53
N SER A 349 12.01 -42.10 -15.24
CA SER A 349 10.67 -42.40 -14.70
C SER A 349 9.69 -41.21 -14.80
N CYS A 350 10.19 -40.01 -15.07
CA CYS A 350 9.43 -38.76 -15.12
C CYS A 350 9.99 -37.83 -16.21
N GLN A 351 9.98 -38.27 -17.47
CA GLN A 351 10.37 -37.42 -18.60
C GLN A 351 9.20 -36.56 -19.10
N PRO A 352 9.46 -35.33 -19.56
CA PRO A 352 8.48 -34.54 -20.31
C PRO A 352 8.19 -35.18 -21.68
N LYS A 353 7.09 -34.78 -22.32
CA LYS A 353 6.69 -35.32 -23.63
C LYS A 353 7.55 -34.77 -24.76
N SER A 354 8.00 -33.53 -24.64
CA SER A 354 8.74 -32.76 -25.62
C SER A 354 10.07 -32.27 -25.06
N ASP A 355 11.00 -31.97 -25.96
CA ASP A 355 12.21 -31.22 -25.61
C ASP A 355 11.85 -29.77 -25.24
N GLY A 356 12.76 -29.10 -24.53
CA GLY A 356 12.63 -27.70 -24.16
C GLY A 356 12.59 -27.47 -22.65
N ALA A 357 13.41 -26.53 -22.20
CA ALA A 357 13.52 -26.18 -20.79
C ALA A 357 13.94 -24.72 -20.58
N TRP A 358 13.57 -24.18 -19.42
CA TRP A 358 14.10 -22.95 -18.86
C TRP A 358 15.42 -23.21 -18.16
N LEU A 359 16.37 -22.30 -18.30
CA LEU A 359 17.54 -22.23 -17.44
C LEU A 359 17.18 -21.39 -16.21
N VAL A 360 17.41 -21.95 -15.02
CA VAL A 360 16.99 -21.37 -13.74
C VAL A 360 18.20 -21.08 -12.86
N ARG A 361 18.24 -19.89 -12.24
CA ARG A 361 19.12 -19.56 -11.10
C ARG A 361 18.32 -19.72 -9.81
N ASN A 362 18.85 -20.52 -8.89
CA ASN A 362 18.28 -20.75 -7.57
C ASN A 362 18.85 -19.79 -6.51
N SER A 363 18.40 -19.93 -5.26
CA SER A 363 18.81 -19.15 -4.09
C SER A 363 19.19 -20.03 -2.88
N TRP A 364 19.74 -21.21 -3.12
CA TRP A 364 20.20 -22.16 -2.08
C TRP A 364 21.74 -22.24 -1.98
N GLY A 365 22.43 -21.21 -2.48
CA GLY A 365 23.89 -21.19 -2.55
C GLY A 365 24.46 -21.90 -3.78
N ALA A 366 25.70 -21.54 -4.11
CA ALA A 366 26.40 -22.04 -5.31
C ALA A 366 26.87 -23.49 -5.17
N ASP A 367 26.99 -24.02 -3.96
CA ASP A 367 27.36 -25.42 -3.72
C ASP A 367 26.15 -26.38 -3.80
N ASP A 368 24.94 -25.83 -3.90
CA ASP A 368 23.69 -26.58 -4.08
C ASP A 368 23.36 -26.71 -5.57
N VAL A 369 22.55 -27.71 -5.94
CA VAL A 369 21.98 -27.98 -7.28
C VAL A 369 22.79 -27.38 -8.45
N GLY A 370 23.80 -28.13 -8.92
CA GLY A 370 24.46 -27.82 -10.21
C GLY A 370 25.16 -26.47 -10.27
N GLY A 371 25.70 -25.96 -9.16
CA GLY A 371 26.29 -24.62 -9.13
C GLY A 371 25.27 -23.51 -8.79
N GLY A 372 24.10 -23.87 -8.26
CA GLY A 372 22.94 -23.02 -8.11
C GLY A 372 22.08 -22.87 -9.37
N TYR A 373 22.31 -23.70 -10.39
CA TYR A 373 21.58 -23.66 -11.66
C TYR A 373 21.03 -25.03 -12.06
N PHE A 374 19.85 -25.02 -12.66
CA PHE A 374 19.23 -26.23 -13.20
C PHE A 374 18.32 -25.91 -14.38
N TRP A 375 17.94 -26.96 -15.12
CA TRP A 375 17.00 -26.89 -16.23
C TRP A 375 15.60 -27.32 -15.77
N LEU A 376 14.62 -26.45 -15.94
CA LEU A 376 13.22 -26.68 -15.61
C LEU A 376 12.43 -26.95 -16.88
N SER A 377 11.78 -28.12 -17.01
CA SER A 377 11.01 -28.44 -18.22
C SER A 377 9.92 -27.39 -18.48
N TYR A 378 9.69 -27.05 -19.76
CA TYR A 378 8.53 -26.24 -20.15
C TYR A 378 7.18 -26.87 -19.78
N GLU A 379 7.14 -28.19 -19.53
CA GLU A 379 5.93 -28.91 -19.15
C GLU A 379 5.68 -28.91 -17.64
N GLU A 380 6.52 -28.22 -16.84
CA GLU A 380 6.37 -28.13 -15.39
C GLU A 380 5.00 -27.54 -15.00
N ALA A 381 4.14 -28.39 -14.45
CA ALA A 381 2.73 -28.06 -14.22
C ALA A 381 2.51 -27.08 -13.05
N SER A 382 3.50 -26.92 -12.18
CA SER A 382 3.44 -26.00 -11.04
C SER A 382 4.01 -24.60 -11.32
N LEU A 383 4.62 -24.38 -12.49
CA LEU A 383 5.24 -23.09 -12.84
C LEU A 383 4.17 -21.98 -12.94
N CYS A 384 4.29 -20.96 -12.11
CA CYS A 384 3.35 -19.85 -12.00
C CYS A 384 4.05 -18.55 -11.60
N GLU A 385 3.27 -17.48 -11.46
CA GLU A 385 3.73 -16.19 -10.91
C GLU A 385 4.99 -15.63 -11.57
N ALA A 386 5.07 -15.74 -12.90
CA ALA A 386 6.19 -15.21 -13.65
C ALA A 386 6.13 -13.68 -13.65
N ALA A 387 7.14 -13.02 -13.08
CA ALA A 387 7.17 -11.57 -12.88
C ALA A 387 8.48 -10.95 -13.37
N ARG A 388 8.37 -9.80 -14.04
CA ARG A 388 9.52 -8.93 -14.32
C ARG A 388 9.37 -7.59 -13.59
N PHE A 389 10.50 -7.05 -13.16
CA PHE A 389 10.60 -5.74 -12.52
C PHE A 389 11.45 -4.82 -13.37
N GLN A 390 10.89 -3.67 -13.77
CA GLN A 390 11.62 -2.66 -14.53
C GLN A 390 12.09 -1.57 -13.58
N MET A 391 13.40 -1.40 -13.51
CA MET A 391 14.08 -0.47 -12.63
C MET A 391 14.50 0.78 -13.40
N THR A 392 14.62 1.89 -12.68
CA THR A 392 15.16 3.12 -13.21
C THR A 392 16.06 3.77 -12.16
N GLN A 393 17.09 4.47 -12.60
CA GLN A 393 17.87 5.33 -11.72
C GLN A 393 17.04 6.58 -11.44
N ASP A 394 16.91 6.96 -10.17
CA ASP A 394 16.19 8.17 -9.80
C ASP A 394 17.09 9.10 -8.99
N SER A 395 17.72 10.04 -9.67
CA SER A 395 18.62 11.04 -9.08
C SER A 395 17.89 12.27 -8.52
N THR A 396 16.56 12.33 -8.63
CA THR A 396 15.79 13.52 -8.23
C THR A 396 14.83 13.20 -7.10
N PRO A 397 14.72 14.08 -6.09
CA PRO A 397 13.80 13.84 -4.98
C PRO A 397 12.36 13.75 -5.47
N VAL A 398 11.68 12.71 -4.98
CA VAL A 398 10.29 12.40 -5.32
C VAL A 398 9.42 12.50 -4.08
N ALA A 399 8.36 13.29 -4.16
CA ALA A 399 7.25 13.18 -3.21
C ALA A 399 6.27 12.12 -3.72
N ARG A 400 6.11 11.05 -2.94
CA ARG A 400 5.14 9.98 -3.21
C ARG A 400 3.86 10.24 -2.42
N TYR A 401 2.76 10.47 -3.12
CA TYR A 401 1.43 10.56 -2.53
C TYR A 401 0.72 9.24 -2.71
N GLN A 402 0.44 8.56 -1.61
CA GLN A 402 -0.14 7.22 -1.56
C GLN A 402 -0.88 7.09 -0.23
N TYR A 403 -2.03 6.42 -0.20
CA TYR A 403 -2.70 6.05 1.04
C TYR A 403 -2.66 4.54 1.27
N ASP A 404 -2.28 3.75 0.26
CA ASP A 404 -2.21 2.30 0.37
C ASP A 404 -0.84 1.87 0.94
N GLY A 405 -0.79 1.66 2.26
CA GLY A 405 0.37 1.15 3.00
C GLY A 405 0.33 -0.35 3.31
N SER A 406 -0.59 -1.08 2.66
CA SER A 406 -0.64 -2.54 2.67
C SER A 406 -0.79 -3.09 1.25
N VAL A 407 -0.57 -4.40 1.08
CA VAL A 407 -0.74 -5.07 -0.21
C VAL A 407 -2.22 -5.08 -0.64
N SER A 408 -2.47 -4.72 -1.90
CA SER A 408 -3.82 -4.52 -2.44
C SER A 408 -4.38 -5.79 -3.13
N TYR A 409 -4.94 -6.70 -2.32
CA TYR A 409 -5.56 -7.95 -2.81
C TYR A 409 -7.08 -7.90 -2.99
N ALA A 410 -7.73 -6.80 -2.60
CA ALA A 410 -9.15 -6.63 -2.83
C ALA A 410 -9.39 -5.93 -4.16
N ASN A 411 -10.29 -6.48 -4.97
CA ASN A 411 -10.57 -6.05 -6.33
C ASN A 411 -12.07 -5.81 -6.48
N VAL A 412 -12.46 -4.61 -6.93
CA VAL A 412 -13.87 -4.21 -7.06
C VAL A 412 -14.14 -3.58 -8.42
N ASN A 413 -15.25 -3.95 -9.05
CA ASN A 413 -15.61 -3.52 -10.40
C ASN A 413 -16.47 -2.23 -10.42
N PHE A 414 -15.97 -1.17 -9.77
CA PHE A 414 -16.54 0.18 -9.84
C PHE A 414 -16.25 0.84 -11.20
N SER A 415 -17.01 1.89 -11.57
CA SER A 415 -16.78 2.62 -12.83
C SER A 415 -15.43 3.37 -12.83
N ALA A 416 -15.05 3.88 -11.67
CA ALA A 416 -13.78 4.58 -11.44
C ALA A 416 -13.47 4.58 -9.94
N ALA A 417 -12.21 4.78 -9.60
CA ALA A 417 -11.76 5.13 -8.26
C ALA A 417 -10.95 6.44 -8.32
N ALA A 418 -10.90 7.16 -7.20
CA ALA A 418 -10.10 8.37 -7.10
C ALA A 418 -9.50 8.52 -5.71
N ASN A 419 -8.22 8.88 -5.64
CA ASN A 419 -7.60 9.37 -4.42
C ASN A 419 -7.49 10.89 -4.45
N VAL A 420 -7.71 11.52 -3.31
CA VAL A 420 -7.62 12.96 -3.10
C VAL A 420 -6.49 13.25 -2.13
N PHE A 421 -5.52 14.05 -2.56
CA PHE A 421 -4.34 14.42 -1.79
C PHE A 421 -4.26 15.93 -1.58
N THR A 422 -3.45 16.35 -0.62
CA THR A 422 -3.00 17.74 -0.49
C THR A 422 -1.52 17.78 -0.78
N ALA A 423 -1.08 18.62 -1.73
CA ALA A 423 0.32 18.75 -2.06
C ALA A 423 1.10 19.38 -0.88
N GLU A 424 2.07 18.67 -0.33
CA GLU A 424 2.87 19.13 0.81
C GLU A 424 4.02 20.04 0.38
N LYS A 425 4.42 19.92 -0.89
CA LYS A 425 5.44 20.73 -1.54
C LYS A 425 4.99 21.11 -2.95
N SER A 426 5.50 22.24 -3.44
CA SER A 426 5.30 22.65 -4.83
C SER A 426 6.14 21.77 -5.76
N GLY A 427 5.57 21.32 -6.87
CA GLY A 427 6.27 20.45 -7.79
C GLY A 427 5.47 20.09 -9.02
N LYS A 428 6.08 19.31 -9.90
CA LYS A 428 5.48 18.80 -11.12
C LYS A 428 5.02 17.36 -10.89
N LEU A 429 3.73 17.10 -11.10
CA LEU A 429 3.20 15.74 -11.11
C LEU A 429 3.68 15.05 -12.38
N THR A 430 4.52 14.02 -12.24
CA THR A 430 5.18 13.35 -13.37
C THR A 430 4.64 11.96 -13.64
N GLU A 431 4.14 11.26 -12.63
CA GLU A 431 3.78 9.85 -12.75
C GLU A 431 2.54 9.52 -11.91
N VAL A 432 1.71 8.62 -12.41
CA VAL A 432 0.63 7.97 -11.67
C VAL A 432 0.82 6.47 -11.79
N MET A 433 0.87 5.79 -10.65
CA MET A 433 1.09 4.35 -10.57
C MET A 433 -0.13 3.65 -9.94
N PHE A 434 -0.50 2.50 -10.48
CA PHE A 434 -1.59 1.67 -9.98
C PHE A 434 -1.34 0.19 -10.33
N PRO A 435 -1.79 -0.77 -9.52
CA PRO A 435 -1.72 -2.18 -9.87
C PRO A 435 -2.82 -2.56 -10.86
N MET A 436 -2.48 -3.43 -11.80
CA MET A 436 -3.41 -4.17 -12.63
C MET A 436 -3.48 -5.59 -12.05
N THR A 437 -4.62 -6.01 -11.51
CA THR A 437 -4.79 -7.38 -10.98
C THR A 437 -4.76 -8.42 -12.11
N SER A 438 -4.19 -9.59 -11.84
CA SER A 438 -4.24 -10.76 -12.73
C SER A 438 -5.66 -11.33 -12.92
N ASN A 439 -6.66 -10.88 -12.13
CA ASN A 439 -8.07 -11.18 -12.35
C ASN A 439 -8.66 -10.43 -13.56
N ASN A 440 -7.98 -9.40 -14.06
CA ASN A 440 -8.33 -8.76 -15.32
C ASN A 440 -7.79 -9.55 -16.51
N SER A 441 -8.32 -9.26 -17.71
CA SER A 441 -7.67 -9.71 -18.94
C SER A 441 -6.20 -9.26 -19.00
N GLN A 442 -5.35 -10.01 -19.71
CA GLN A 442 -3.92 -9.68 -19.91
C GLN A 442 -3.67 -8.31 -20.58
N GLY A 443 -4.72 -7.60 -21.01
CA GLY A 443 -4.65 -6.22 -21.45
C GLY A 443 -5.84 -5.42 -20.94
N GLY A 444 -5.67 -4.11 -20.86
CA GLY A 444 -6.73 -3.18 -20.48
C GLY A 444 -6.50 -1.77 -21.01
N TRP A 445 -7.59 -1.02 -21.14
CA TRP A 445 -7.60 0.40 -21.44
C TRP A 445 -7.75 1.21 -20.16
N TYR A 446 -6.82 2.13 -19.91
CA TYR A 446 -6.89 3.06 -18.78
C TYR A 446 -7.28 4.47 -19.22
N THR A 447 -7.96 5.19 -18.32
CA THR A 447 -8.06 6.65 -18.36
C THR A 447 -7.67 7.20 -17.00
N ILE A 448 -6.70 8.10 -16.97
CA ILE A 448 -6.28 8.86 -15.79
C ILE A 448 -6.68 10.32 -15.99
N SER A 449 -7.41 10.90 -15.05
CA SER A 449 -7.71 12.33 -15.01
C SER A 449 -7.23 12.95 -13.71
N VAL A 450 -6.56 14.10 -13.78
CA VAL A 450 -6.10 14.84 -12.60
C VAL A 450 -6.92 16.12 -12.47
N TYR A 451 -7.39 16.44 -11.26
CA TYR A 451 -8.12 17.67 -10.97
C TYR A 451 -7.45 18.45 -9.83
N ARG A 452 -7.42 19.79 -9.95
CA ARG A 452 -7.22 20.68 -8.81
C ARG A 452 -8.57 20.97 -8.20
N LEU A 453 -8.75 20.64 -6.93
CA LEU A 453 -10.04 20.74 -6.24
C LEU A 453 -10.26 22.13 -5.63
N LYS A 454 -11.53 22.50 -5.44
CA LYS A 454 -11.89 23.66 -4.62
C LYS A 454 -11.65 23.34 -3.14
N ASN A 455 -11.42 24.36 -2.32
CA ASN A 455 -11.19 24.17 -0.88
C ASN A 455 -12.32 23.37 -0.19
N ASN A 456 -13.58 23.59 -0.59
CA ASN A 456 -14.77 22.93 -0.05
C ASN A 456 -15.30 21.79 -0.94
N ALA A 457 -14.48 21.24 -1.84
CA ALA A 457 -14.89 20.17 -2.75
C ALA A 457 -15.47 18.97 -1.98
N GLN A 458 -16.65 18.51 -2.41
CA GLN A 458 -17.36 17.34 -1.85
C GLN A 458 -17.23 16.10 -2.75
N SER A 459 -16.52 16.22 -3.87
CA SER A 459 -16.34 15.19 -4.88
C SER A 459 -14.94 15.30 -5.47
N PRO A 460 -14.31 14.18 -5.87
CA PRO A 460 -12.98 14.18 -6.47
C PRO A 460 -12.94 14.85 -7.84
N VAL A 461 -14.06 15.29 -8.40
CA VAL A 461 -14.11 16.05 -9.66
C VAL A 461 -14.64 17.48 -9.49
N ASP A 462 -14.88 17.93 -8.25
CA ASP A 462 -15.35 19.27 -7.95
C ASP A 462 -14.20 20.29 -7.96
N GLY A 463 -13.77 20.63 -9.17
CA GLY A 463 -12.61 21.49 -9.39
C GLY A 463 -12.32 21.74 -10.86
N THR A 464 -11.06 22.05 -11.15
CA THR A 464 -10.57 22.22 -12.52
C THR A 464 -9.79 20.99 -12.93
N LYS A 465 -10.20 20.32 -14.01
CA LYS A 465 -9.41 19.25 -14.62
C LYS A 465 -8.10 19.82 -15.16
N LEU A 466 -6.97 19.32 -14.66
CA LEU A 466 -5.64 19.74 -15.07
C LEU A 466 -5.16 18.97 -16.30
N CYS A 467 -5.39 17.65 -16.34
CA CYS A 467 -5.06 16.83 -17.49
C CYS A 467 -5.92 15.56 -17.57
N SER A 468 -5.86 14.90 -18.73
CA SER A 468 -6.38 13.56 -18.96
C SER A 468 -5.42 12.79 -19.85
N LYS A 469 -5.03 11.58 -19.42
CA LYS A 469 -4.20 10.66 -20.17
C LYS A 469 -4.93 9.33 -20.32
N GLN A 470 -4.79 8.69 -21.46
CA GLN A 470 -5.43 7.41 -21.77
C GLN A 470 -4.48 6.56 -22.59
N GLY A 471 -4.65 5.25 -22.52
CA GLY A 471 -3.84 4.30 -23.26
C GLY A 471 -4.15 2.87 -22.88
N THR A 472 -3.26 1.96 -23.28
CA THR A 472 -3.33 0.54 -22.94
C THR A 472 -2.25 0.18 -21.95
N VAL A 473 -2.56 -0.79 -21.09
CA VAL A 473 -1.61 -1.51 -20.24
C VAL A 473 -1.77 -3.00 -20.50
N GLN A 474 -0.71 -3.76 -20.28
CA GLN A 474 -0.69 -5.21 -20.40
C GLN A 474 -0.18 -5.84 -19.12
N TYR A 475 -0.59 -7.09 -18.90
CA TYR A 475 -0.23 -7.98 -17.81
C TYR A 475 -0.66 -7.49 -16.43
N GLY A 476 -0.63 -8.39 -15.44
CA GLY A 476 -0.79 -8.02 -14.03
C GLY A 476 0.41 -7.21 -13.53
N GLY A 477 0.36 -6.66 -12.31
CA GLY A 477 1.47 -5.91 -11.69
C GLY A 477 1.30 -4.38 -11.74
N TYR A 478 2.29 -3.64 -11.24
CA TYR A 478 2.22 -2.19 -11.10
C TYR A 478 2.50 -1.48 -12.43
N LYS A 479 1.54 -0.68 -12.88
CA LYS A 479 1.64 0.14 -14.10
C LYS A 479 1.94 1.57 -13.72
N ASN A 480 2.90 2.16 -14.40
CA ASN A 480 3.31 3.53 -14.17
C ASN A 480 3.13 4.37 -15.43
N ILE A 481 2.23 5.34 -15.35
CA ILE A 481 1.86 6.19 -16.47
C ILE A 481 2.54 7.54 -16.32
N SER A 482 3.46 7.84 -17.24
CA SER A 482 4.10 9.15 -17.30
C SER A 482 3.09 10.25 -17.71
N LEU A 483 2.99 11.25 -16.85
CA LEU A 483 2.29 12.52 -17.06
C LEU A 483 3.26 13.70 -17.22
N ALA A 484 4.58 13.46 -17.31
CA ALA A 484 5.59 14.51 -17.43
C ALA A 484 5.32 15.48 -18.59
N ALA A 485 4.81 14.99 -19.72
CA ALA A 485 4.46 15.82 -20.87
C ALA A 485 3.17 16.65 -20.68
N GLN A 486 2.36 16.36 -19.66
CA GLN A 486 1.13 17.10 -19.35
C GLN A 486 1.39 18.41 -18.59
N ASN A 487 2.61 18.62 -18.07
CA ASN A 487 3.01 19.84 -17.36
C ASN A 487 2.07 20.24 -16.21
N VAL A 488 1.61 19.25 -15.43
CA VAL A 488 0.76 19.47 -14.27
C VAL A 488 1.61 20.01 -13.11
N MET A 489 1.51 21.31 -12.86
CA MET A 489 2.17 21.99 -11.76
C MET A 489 1.23 22.07 -10.56
N LEU A 490 1.69 21.62 -9.40
CA LEU A 490 1.01 21.73 -8.11
C LEU A 490 1.75 22.72 -7.20
N GLN A 491 1.00 23.48 -6.42
CA GLN A 491 1.55 24.33 -5.37
C GLN A 491 1.34 23.66 -4.01
N LYS A 492 2.26 23.90 -3.06
CA LYS A 492 2.03 23.51 -1.66
C LYS A 492 0.66 24.01 -1.18
N GLY A 493 -0.13 23.10 -0.60
CA GLY A 493 -1.50 23.33 -0.15
C GLY A 493 -2.58 23.08 -1.21
N ASP A 494 -2.23 22.85 -2.48
CA ASP A 494 -3.22 22.45 -3.50
C ASP A 494 -3.86 21.12 -3.09
N ARG A 495 -5.19 21.10 -2.96
CA ARG A 495 -5.95 19.84 -2.98
C ARG A 495 -6.07 19.37 -4.42
N PHE A 496 -5.70 18.13 -4.69
CA PHE A 496 -5.82 17.54 -6.01
C PHE A 496 -6.33 16.10 -5.94
N SER A 497 -6.96 15.64 -7.01
CA SER A 497 -7.40 14.26 -7.14
C SER A 497 -6.80 13.59 -8.37
N VAL A 498 -6.65 12.28 -8.29
CA VAL A 498 -6.32 11.42 -9.42
C VAL A 498 -7.42 10.39 -9.57
N VAL A 499 -8.13 10.45 -10.70
CA VAL A 499 -9.21 9.55 -11.08
C VAL A 499 -8.66 8.48 -12.03
N LEU A 500 -8.91 7.21 -11.71
CA LEU A 500 -8.56 6.05 -12.53
C LEU A 500 -9.83 5.33 -13.01
N GLU A 501 -9.93 5.13 -14.31
CA GLU A 501 -10.90 4.24 -14.97
C GLU A 501 -10.16 3.12 -15.67
N LEU A 502 -10.62 1.87 -15.51
CA LEU A 502 -10.12 0.70 -16.23
C LEU A 502 -11.26 0.00 -16.98
N ARG A 503 -11.03 -0.30 -18.27
CA ARG A 503 -11.98 -0.96 -19.17
C ARG A 503 -11.25 -1.97 -20.02
N LYS A 504 -11.94 -2.97 -20.55
CA LYS A 504 -11.33 -3.99 -21.40
C LYS A 504 -10.62 -3.40 -22.61
N GLU A 505 -11.26 -2.43 -23.26
CA GLU A 505 -10.74 -1.73 -24.44
C GLU A 505 -11.37 -0.34 -24.55
N LYS A 506 -10.84 0.48 -25.46
CA LYS A 506 -11.29 1.86 -25.67
C LYS A 506 -12.77 1.91 -26.04
N GLY A 507 -13.57 2.59 -25.21
CA GLY A 507 -15.01 2.77 -25.44
C GLY A 507 -15.88 1.58 -25.04
N SER A 508 -15.29 0.49 -24.54
CA SER A 508 -16.06 -0.64 -24.00
C SER A 508 -16.85 -0.25 -22.76
N ARG A 509 -18.00 -0.90 -22.56
CA ARG A 509 -18.77 -0.84 -21.31
C ARG A 509 -18.31 -1.88 -20.29
N GLU A 510 -17.51 -2.85 -20.71
CA GLU A 510 -16.92 -3.87 -19.85
C GLU A 510 -15.80 -3.21 -19.03
N LYS A 511 -16.09 -3.06 -17.74
CA LYS A 511 -15.22 -2.47 -16.74
C LYS A 511 -14.29 -3.55 -16.18
N LEU A 512 -13.06 -3.15 -15.89
CA LEU A 512 -12.07 -4.01 -15.26
C LEU A 512 -12.03 -3.75 -13.76
N TRP A 513 -11.50 -4.72 -13.02
CA TRP A 513 -11.31 -4.66 -11.59
C TRP A 513 -10.30 -3.57 -11.20
N LEU A 514 -10.69 -2.75 -10.22
CA LEU A 514 -9.83 -1.77 -9.55
C LEU A 514 -9.37 -2.36 -8.21
N SER A 515 -8.09 -2.21 -7.88
CA SER A 515 -7.54 -2.79 -6.65
C SER A 515 -7.54 -1.78 -5.49
N PHE A 516 -7.77 -2.31 -4.30
CA PHE A 516 -7.85 -1.62 -3.02
C PHE A 516 -7.06 -2.41 -1.98
N GLU A 517 -6.51 -1.72 -0.99
CA GLU A 517 -6.10 -2.38 0.25
C GLU A 517 -7.33 -2.87 1.03
N SER A 518 -7.13 -3.83 1.91
CA SER A 518 -8.20 -4.33 2.78
C SER A 518 -7.68 -4.89 4.09
N ASN A 519 -8.51 -4.75 5.13
CA ASN A 519 -8.30 -5.38 6.42
C ASN A 519 -8.60 -6.87 6.35
N SER A 520 -7.72 -7.70 6.89
CA SER A 520 -7.91 -9.15 6.97
C SER A 520 -7.23 -9.71 8.21
N THR A 521 -7.82 -10.78 8.76
CA THR A 521 -7.31 -11.50 9.96
C THR A 521 -6.96 -12.95 9.62
N GLU A 522 -6.80 -13.26 8.33
CA GLU A 522 -6.45 -14.61 7.85
C GLU A 522 -4.92 -14.83 7.86
N THR A 523 -4.41 -15.81 7.11
CA THR A 523 -2.98 -16.19 7.02
C THR A 523 -2.05 -14.99 6.85
N LEU A 524 -2.48 -14.01 6.05
CA LEU A 524 -1.81 -12.73 5.87
C LEU A 524 -2.68 -11.66 6.52
N GLU A 525 -2.36 -11.32 7.76
CA GLU A 525 -3.06 -10.26 8.48
C GLU A 525 -2.68 -8.92 7.84
N ARG A 526 -3.70 -8.13 7.53
CA ARG A 526 -3.55 -6.86 6.82
C ARG A 526 -4.31 -5.81 7.59
N HIS A 527 -3.62 -4.70 7.84
CA HIS A 527 -4.18 -3.55 8.52
C HIS A 527 -4.12 -2.37 7.57
N CYS A 528 -5.27 -1.74 7.36
CA CYS A 528 -5.38 -0.51 6.60
C CYS A 528 -6.36 0.45 7.26
N SER A 529 -6.00 1.71 7.23
CA SER A 529 -6.79 2.84 7.69
C SER A 529 -7.42 3.56 6.50
N ILE A 530 -8.59 4.16 6.72
CA ILE A 530 -9.19 5.05 5.73
C ILE A 530 -9.97 6.14 6.43
N GLN A 531 -9.84 7.36 5.92
CA GLN A 531 -10.49 8.56 6.43
C GLN A 531 -11.39 9.15 5.35
N SER A 532 -12.41 9.90 5.80
CA SER A 532 -13.30 10.59 4.88
C SER A 532 -12.51 11.57 4.01
N GLY A 533 -12.84 11.60 2.73
CA GLY A 533 -12.21 12.47 1.75
C GLY A 533 -10.91 11.94 1.16
N GLN A 534 -10.43 10.75 1.51
CA GLN A 534 -9.24 10.14 0.91
C GLN A 534 -9.55 9.44 -0.41
N THR A 535 -10.32 8.35 -0.36
CA THR A 535 -10.74 7.59 -1.55
C THR A 535 -12.22 7.78 -1.85
N PHE A 536 -12.53 7.95 -3.12
CA PHE A 536 -13.89 7.96 -3.66
C PHE A 536 -14.03 6.91 -4.75
N ILE A 537 -15.21 6.33 -4.85
CA ILE A 537 -15.59 5.45 -5.98
C ILE A 537 -16.67 6.12 -6.81
N CYS A 538 -16.72 5.77 -8.09
CA CYS A 538 -17.80 6.15 -8.98
C CYS A 538 -18.73 4.96 -9.20
N SER A 539 -19.98 5.09 -8.78
CA SER A 539 -21.06 4.13 -9.08
C SER A 539 -22.11 4.83 -9.96
N GLY A 540 -22.33 4.28 -11.16
CA GLY A 540 -23.03 5.00 -12.24
C GLY A 540 -22.26 6.28 -12.60
N ASP A 541 -22.87 7.44 -12.29
CA ASP A 541 -22.30 8.78 -12.48
C ASP A 541 -22.09 9.53 -11.15
N THR A 542 -22.23 8.85 -10.01
CA THR A 542 -22.15 9.47 -8.68
C THR A 542 -20.85 9.08 -8.00
N TRP A 543 -20.13 10.10 -7.52
CA TRP A 543 -18.96 9.93 -6.66
C TRP A 543 -19.38 9.80 -5.21
N ILE A 544 -18.88 8.77 -4.53
CA ILE A 544 -19.25 8.42 -3.16
C ILE A 544 -17.97 8.15 -2.39
N ASP A 545 -17.88 8.72 -1.19
CA ASP A 545 -16.75 8.50 -0.28
C ASP A 545 -16.69 7.02 0.12
N MET A 546 -15.50 6.44 0.07
CA MET A 546 -15.31 5.03 0.40
C MET A 546 -15.70 4.72 1.85
N VAL A 547 -15.58 5.68 2.78
CA VAL A 547 -16.05 5.52 4.17
C VAL A 547 -17.56 5.22 4.23
N ASP A 548 -18.35 5.84 3.35
CA ASP A 548 -19.79 5.58 3.24
C ASP A 548 -20.08 4.25 2.55
N VAL A 549 -19.31 3.90 1.51
CA VAL A 549 -19.42 2.63 0.77
C VAL A 549 -19.21 1.44 1.70
N LYS A 550 -18.27 1.54 2.65
CA LYS A 550 -18.04 0.52 3.70
C LYS A 550 -19.28 0.24 4.55
N GLN A 551 -20.24 1.16 4.60
CA GLN A 551 -21.49 1.00 5.35
C GLN A 551 -22.61 0.32 4.55
N TRP A 552 -22.46 0.16 3.23
CA TRP A 552 -23.50 -0.42 2.38
C TRP A 552 -23.81 -1.86 2.77
N GLN A 553 -25.09 -2.20 2.70
CA GLN A 553 -25.60 -3.52 3.04
C GLN A 553 -26.27 -4.13 1.81
N ASN A 554 -25.98 -5.41 1.54
CA ASN A 554 -26.73 -6.16 0.54
C ASN A 554 -28.11 -6.56 1.09
N SER A 555 -28.96 -7.11 0.20
CA SER A 555 -30.28 -7.68 0.55
C SER A 555 -30.29 -8.67 1.73
N SER A 556 -29.15 -9.27 2.10
CA SER A 556 -29.01 -10.18 3.26
C SER A 556 -28.53 -9.48 4.54
N GLY A 557 -28.34 -8.15 4.51
CA GLY A 557 -27.85 -7.34 5.64
C GLY A 557 -26.33 -7.39 5.85
N LYS A 558 -25.56 -8.05 4.98
CA LYS A 558 -24.09 -8.11 5.06
C LYS A 558 -23.47 -6.86 4.45
N LYS A 559 -22.32 -6.42 5.00
CA LYS A 559 -21.52 -5.29 4.49
C LYS A 559 -20.30 -5.79 3.69
N PRO A 560 -20.43 -6.08 2.39
CA PRO A 560 -19.35 -6.71 1.61
C PRO A 560 -18.10 -5.82 1.50
N TYR A 561 -18.24 -4.50 1.58
CA TYR A 561 -17.12 -3.56 1.46
C TYR A 561 -16.51 -3.17 2.81
N SER A 562 -17.00 -3.70 3.94
CA SER A 562 -16.63 -3.22 5.28
C SER A 562 -15.13 -3.30 5.59
N ASN A 563 -14.42 -4.22 4.95
CA ASN A 563 -12.98 -4.42 5.14
C ASN A 563 -12.11 -3.58 4.20
N LEU A 564 -12.67 -2.99 3.15
CA LEU A 564 -11.87 -2.27 2.15
C LEU A 564 -11.29 -0.96 2.71
N GLY A 565 -10.10 -0.60 2.26
CA GLY A 565 -9.43 0.68 2.53
C GLY A 565 -9.32 1.53 1.28
N ASN A 566 -8.20 2.24 1.12
CA ASN A 566 -7.96 3.15 0.01
C ASN A 566 -7.76 2.42 -1.32
N ALA A 567 -8.04 3.12 -2.42
CA ALA A 567 -7.69 2.66 -3.75
C ALA A 567 -6.17 2.67 -3.93
N ALA A 568 -5.63 1.66 -4.59
CA ALA A 568 -4.20 1.52 -4.86
C ALA A 568 -3.75 2.47 -6.00
N ILE A 569 -3.72 3.77 -5.71
CA ILE A 569 -3.33 4.84 -6.64
C ILE A 569 -2.24 5.67 -5.97
N LYS A 570 -1.05 5.62 -6.56
CA LYS A 570 0.14 6.35 -6.11
C LYS A 570 0.49 7.44 -7.11
N VAL A 571 0.97 8.57 -6.63
CA VAL A 571 1.33 9.74 -7.46
C VAL A 571 2.73 10.17 -7.13
N ILE A 572 3.54 10.38 -8.16
CA ILE A 572 4.88 10.96 -8.02
C ILE A 572 4.85 12.42 -8.44
N VAL A 573 5.26 13.29 -7.53
CA VAL A 573 5.50 14.70 -7.78
C VAL A 573 6.99 14.96 -7.59
N ARG A 574 7.61 15.52 -8.61
CA ARG A 574 9.02 15.93 -8.58
C ARG A 574 9.12 17.40 -8.27
N GLU A 575 9.95 17.75 -7.31
CA GLU A 575 10.24 19.15 -6.99
C GLU A 575 10.98 19.82 -8.16
N GLN A 576 10.84 21.14 -8.30
CA GLN A 576 11.59 21.89 -9.31
C GLN A 576 12.92 22.34 -8.72
N ASP A 577 14.04 21.97 -9.38
CA ASP A 577 15.42 22.44 -9.16
C ASP A 577 15.66 23.04 -7.76
N THR A 578 15.63 22.17 -6.75
CA THR A 578 16.05 22.51 -5.39
C THR A 578 17.53 22.17 -5.24
N ALA A 579 18.27 23.03 -4.55
CA ALA A 579 19.60 22.68 -4.09
C ALA A 579 19.49 21.44 -3.20
N VAL A 580 20.48 20.54 -3.29
CA VAL A 580 20.54 19.33 -2.46
C VAL A 580 20.49 19.74 -0.99
N ASN A 581 19.53 19.17 -0.25
CA ASN A 581 19.38 19.35 1.18
C ASN A 581 20.30 18.37 1.92
N TRP A 582 21.30 18.92 2.59
CA TRP A 582 22.28 18.19 3.40
C TRP A 582 21.94 18.15 4.89
N ALA A 583 20.77 18.61 5.32
CA ALA A 583 20.46 18.81 6.75
C ALA A 583 20.53 17.50 7.56
N GLN A 584 19.92 16.42 7.07
CA GLN A 584 19.97 15.12 7.73
C GLN A 584 21.38 14.54 7.73
N TRP A 585 22.06 14.61 6.60
CA TRP A 585 23.45 14.19 6.49
C TRP A 585 24.35 14.93 7.50
N ASN A 586 24.23 16.26 7.59
CA ASN A 586 24.99 17.07 8.54
C ASN A 586 24.69 16.70 10.00
N ALA A 587 23.42 16.41 10.31
CA ALA A 587 23.03 15.96 11.65
C ALA A 587 23.65 14.60 11.98
N ALA A 588 23.60 13.64 11.06
CA ALA A 588 24.20 12.33 11.22
C ALA A 588 25.74 12.42 11.37
N MET A 589 26.39 13.19 10.49
CA MET A 589 27.85 13.39 10.50
C MET A 589 28.37 14.13 11.74
N SER A 590 27.50 14.85 12.46
CA SER A 590 27.89 15.59 13.68
C SER A 590 28.35 14.69 14.83
N TYR A 591 28.01 13.39 14.79
CA TYR A 591 28.46 12.39 15.75
C TYR A 591 29.93 11.98 15.56
N GLY A 592 30.53 12.31 14.41
CA GLY A 592 31.94 12.07 14.12
C GLY A 592 32.24 10.65 13.64
N GLU A 593 33.54 10.39 13.46
CA GLU A 593 34.06 9.09 12.99
C GLU A 593 33.88 8.00 14.07
N PRO A 594 33.41 6.80 13.70
CA PRO A 594 33.24 5.70 14.64
C PRO A 594 34.58 5.23 15.22
N ALA A 595 34.54 4.78 16.48
CA ALA A 595 35.68 4.09 17.08
C ALA A 595 35.97 2.76 16.36
N ALA A 596 37.20 2.26 16.44
CA ALA A 596 37.61 1.03 15.76
C ALA A 596 36.83 -0.23 16.22
N ASP A 597 36.23 -0.17 17.41
CA ASP A 597 35.40 -1.21 18.02
C ASP A 597 33.90 -0.90 18.00
N ALA A 598 33.48 0.17 17.32
CA ALA A 598 32.06 0.51 17.11
C ALA A 598 31.35 -0.53 16.21
N ASP A 599 30.02 -0.49 16.20
CA ASP A 599 29.18 -1.37 15.40
C ASP A 599 29.57 -1.36 13.91
N PRO A 600 29.68 -2.53 13.25
CA PRO A 600 30.05 -2.61 11.83
C PRO A 600 29.14 -1.80 10.89
N LEU A 601 27.83 -1.69 11.19
CA LEU A 601 26.91 -0.88 10.40
C LEU A 601 27.28 0.60 10.49
N TYR A 602 27.62 1.09 11.70
CA TYR A 602 28.05 2.47 11.87
C TYR A 602 29.35 2.74 11.10
N GLN A 603 30.33 1.81 11.17
CA GLN A 603 31.57 1.93 10.39
C GLN A 603 31.32 2.02 8.88
N ALA A 604 30.52 1.10 8.34
CA ALA A 604 30.20 1.06 6.91
C ALA A 604 29.41 2.29 6.45
N ALA A 605 28.37 2.67 7.20
CA ALA A 605 27.52 3.81 6.86
C ALA A 605 28.25 5.15 6.98
N TYR A 606 29.15 5.31 7.96
CA TYR A 606 30.00 6.50 8.04
C TYR A 606 30.95 6.59 6.86
N ALA A 607 31.55 5.47 6.45
CA ALA A 607 32.45 5.44 5.29
C ALA A 607 31.74 5.84 3.99
N GLU A 608 30.50 5.36 3.77
CA GLU A 608 29.65 5.80 2.65
C GLU A 608 29.36 7.30 2.72
N ALA A 609 28.83 7.78 3.85
CA ALA A 609 28.48 9.18 4.02
C ALA A 609 29.68 10.12 3.85
N ALA A 610 30.87 9.73 4.33
CA ALA A 610 32.10 10.50 4.21
C ALA A 610 32.70 10.49 2.79
N ALA A 611 32.33 9.52 1.96
CA ALA A 611 32.81 9.40 0.58
C ALA A 611 31.95 10.17 -0.44
N LEU A 612 30.79 10.72 -0.02
CA LEU A 612 29.94 11.51 -0.90
C LEU A 612 30.66 12.75 -1.45
N SER A 613 30.48 12.98 -2.75
CA SER A 613 31.01 14.16 -3.44
C SER A 613 30.08 15.37 -3.28
N GLU A 614 30.60 16.58 -3.53
CA GLU A 614 29.80 17.81 -3.48
C GLU A 614 28.69 17.86 -4.56
N ASP A 615 28.80 17.04 -5.62
CA ASP A 615 27.81 16.89 -6.70
C ASP A 615 26.87 15.69 -6.50
N ALA A 616 26.89 15.04 -5.33
CA ALA A 616 25.96 13.98 -4.98
C ALA A 616 24.50 14.43 -5.13
N THR A 617 23.68 13.53 -5.64
CA THR A 617 22.24 13.72 -5.82
C THR A 617 21.51 13.70 -4.48
N GLN A 618 20.28 14.21 -4.42
CA GLN A 618 19.49 14.15 -3.19
C GLN A 618 19.28 12.71 -2.70
N ALA A 619 19.04 11.77 -3.62
CA ALA A 619 18.82 10.37 -3.27
C ALA A 619 20.06 9.74 -2.62
N GLU A 620 21.26 10.05 -3.11
CA GLU A 620 22.53 9.59 -2.52
C GLU A 620 22.75 10.16 -1.11
N VAL A 621 22.47 11.46 -0.94
CA VAL A 621 22.58 12.13 0.37
C VAL A 621 21.58 11.55 1.37
N ASP A 622 20.33 11.32 0.97
CA ASP A 622 19.28 10.77 1.81
C ASP A 622 19.57 9.31 2.21
N ASN A 623 19.97 8.47 1.25
CA ASN A 623 20.33 7.08 1.52
C ASN A 623 21.50 6.99 2.51
N ALA A 624 22.56 7.77 2.29
CA ALA A 624 23.73 7.78 3.18
C ALA A 624 23.39 8.30 4.59
N ALA A 625 22.58 9.35 4.70
CA ALA A 625 22.13 9.88 5.98
C ALA A 625 21.29 8.85 6.76
N ALA A 626 20.34 8.19 6.09
CA ALA A 626 19.49 7.17 6.70
C ALA A 626 20.28 5.93 7.13
N ASN A 627 21.24 5.47 6.31
CA ASN A 627 22.15 4.39 6.69
C ASN A 627 23.00 4.78 7.91
N LEU A 628 23.49 6.03 7.96
CA LEU A 628 24.30 6.51 9.08
C LEU A 628 23.47 6.62 10.37
N PHE A 629 22.23 7.10 10.29
CA PHE A 629 21.32 7.08 11.44
C PHE A 629 21.04 5.66 11.94
N ALA A 630 20.87 4.68 11.05
CA ALA A 630 20.72 3.29 11.47
C ALA A 630 21.95 2.75 12.20
N GLY A 631 23.16 3.07 11.72
CA GLY A 631 24.40 2.74 12.43
C GLY A 631 24.50 3.41 13.81
N LEU A 632 24.17 4.70 13.91
CA LEU A 632 24.14 5.43 15.18
C LEU A 632 23.11 4.86 16.16
N GLU A 633 21.95 4.41 15.67
CA GLU A 633 20.92 3.76 16.47
C GLU A 633 21.40 2.41 17.01
N ARG A 634 22.11 1.60 16.19
CA ARG A 634 22.74 0.36 16.66
C ARG A 634 23.80 0.57 17.72
N GLU A 635 24.57 1.65 17.60
CA GLU A 635 25.55 2.06 18.62
C GLU A 635 24.87 2.59 19.90
N GLY A 636 23.54 2.78 19.90
CA GLY A 636 22.77 3.30 21.03
C GLY A 636 22.98 4.80 21.27
N LEU A 637 23.49 5.53 20.28
CA LEU A 637 23.74 6.97 20.35
C LEU A 637 22.47 7.78 20.10
N ILE A 638 21.58 7.24 19.28
CA ILE A 638 20.28 7.82 18.96
C ILE A 638 19.19 6.76 19.03
N GLN A 639 17.94 7.21 18.92
CA GLN A 639 16.79 6.33 18.74
C GLN A 639 15.85 6.97 17.72
N TYR A 640 15.23 6.14 16.87
CA TYR A 640 14.10 6.57 16.07
C TYR A 640 12.97 7.09 16.99
N SER A 641 12.33 8.23 16.71
CA SER A 641 12.30 9.03 15.48
C SER A 641 13.08 10.35 15.53
N GLN A 642 14.08 10.51 16.42
CA GLN A 642 14.75 11.79 16.73
C GLN A 642 15.10 12.70 15.53
N TYR A 643 15.52 12.12 14.39
CA TYR A 643 16.02 12.83 13.20
C TYR A 643 15.25 12.61 11.88
N ILE A 644 13.97 12.24 11.90
CA ILE A 644 13.21 12.09 10.64
C ILE A 644 13.11 13.43 9.91
N TYR A 645 13.15 13.41 8.57
CA TYR A 645 12.80 14.55 7.74
C TYR A 645 11.45 15.07 8.20
N ALA A 646 11.45 16.14 8.99
CA ALA A 646 10.30 16.99 9.08
C ALA A 646 10.13 17.54 7.66
N LYS A 647 9.22 16.93 6.87
CA LYS A 647 8.83 17.38 5.52
C LYS A 647 8.91 18.89 5.49
N GLU A 648 9.89 19.43 4.75
CA GLU A 648 10.41 20.77 5.01
C GLU A 648 9.29 21.80 5.24
N THR A 649 9.38 22.41 6.44
CA THR A 649 8.43 23.27 7.14
C THR A 649 7.29 22.62 7.96
N ALA A 650 7.46 21.40 8.46
CA ALA A 650 7.09 21.22 9.87
C ALA A 650 8.32 21.61 10.68
N GLU A 651 8.25 22.75 11.35
CA GLU A 651 9.06 22.94 12.56
C GLU A 651 8.90 21.67 13.46
N PRO A 652 9.80 21.39 14.42
CA PRO A 652 9.77 20.20 15.26
C PRO A 652 8.59 20.26 16.23
N LEU A 653 7.40 19.94 15.76
CA LEU A 653 6.20 20.53 16.34
C LEU A 653 5.22 19.52 16.96
N PHE A 654 4.90 18.40 16.33
CA PHE A 654 3.85 17.50 16.86
C PHE A 654 4.42 16.37 17.74
N LEU A 655 4.79 16.69 18.99
CA LEU A 655 4.93 15.70 20.08
C LEU A 655 3.54 15.12 20.44
N LEU A 656 3.47 13.92 21.06
CA LEU A 656 2.20 13.38 21.57
C LEU A 656 1.54 14.42 22.50
N GLY A 657 0.33 14.85 22.14
CA GLY A 657 -0.46 15.90 22.78
C GLY A 657 -0.17 17.35 22.35
N ASP A 658 0.81 17.59 21.48
CA ASP A 658 1.15 18.92 20.95
C ASP A 658 0.50 19.07 19.56
N VAL A 659 -0.75 19.54 19.54
CA VAL A 659 -1.70 19.49 18.41
C VAL A 659 -1.66 20.74 17.53
N ASP A 660 -1.27 21.90 18.06
CA ASP A 660 -0.88 23.05 17.22
C ASP A 660 0.59 22.97 16.80
N GLY A 661 1.31 22.13 17.52
CA GLY A 661 2.64 21.74 17.24
C GLY A 661 3.64 22.69 17.88
N ASN A 662 3.33 23.68 18.68
CA ASN A 662 4.29 24.74 19.04
C ASN A 662 5.54 24.29 19.87
N GLY A 663 5.73 23.00 20.14
CA GLY A 663 6.81 22.43 20.96
C GLY A 663 6.43 22.31 22.43
N SER A 664 5.19 22.65 22.80
CA SER A 664 4.67 22.60 24.16
C SER A 664 3.21 22.18 24.19
N VAL A 665 2.92 21.15 25.00
CA VAL A 665 1.54 20.73 25.29
C VAL A 665 0.90 21.70 26.27
N ASP A 666 -0.01 22.55 25.78
CA ASP A 666 -0.70 23.57 26.55
C ASP A 666 -2.22 23.67 26.24
N ALA A 667 -2.86 24.76 26.69
CA ALA A 667 -4.30 24.94 26.53
C ALA A 667 -4.75 25.12 25.07
N THR A 668 -3.82 25.48 24.18
CA THR A 668 -4.06 25.65 22.75
C THR A 668 -4.27 24.30 22.07
N ASP A 669 -3.52 23.27 22.47
CA ASP A 669 -3.66 21.90 21.98
C ASP A 669 -4.97 21.26 22.40
N VAL A 670 -5.35 21.48 23.67
CA VAL A 670 -6.66 21.10 24.21
C VAL A 670 -7.77 21.74 23.36
N PHE A 671 -7.64 23.03 23.02
CA PHE A 671 -8.62 23.73 22.20
C PHE A 671 -8.70 23.16 20.78
N GLN A 672 -7.58 22.85 20.14
CA GLN A 672 -7.52 22.27 18.80
C GLN A 672 -8.16 20.88 18.75
N SER A 673 -7.84 20.02 19.72
CA SER A 673 -8.44 18.68 19.86
C SER A 673 -9.96 18.76 20.04
N LEU A 674 -10.44 19.65 20.92
CA LEU A 674 -11.88 19.87 21.11
C LEU A 674 -12.58 20.47 19.89
N LEU A 675 -11.91 21.35 19.15
CA LEU A 675 -12.45 21.94 17.92
C LEU A 675 -12.60 20.87 16.83
N ALA A 676 -11.59 20.01 16.68
CA ALA A 676 -11.61 18.88 15.77
C ALA A 676 -12.77 17.91 16.07
N GLN A 677 -12.96 17.58 17.35
CA GLN A 677 -14.09 16.78 17.82
C GLN A 677 -15.44 17.46 17.51
N ALA A 678 -15.55 18.76 17.75
CA ALA A 678 -16.78 19.50 17.49
C ALA A 678 -17.12 19.59 15.99
N GLN A 679 -16.11 19.66 15.12
CA GLN A 679 -16.26 19.63 13.67
C GLN A 679 -16.71 18.26 13.18
N ASP A 680 -16.07 17.19 13.67
CA ASP A 680 -16.45 15.81 13.36
C ASP A 680 -17.88 15.50 13.79
N ALA A 681 -18.28 15.93 15.00
CA ALA A 681 -19.63 15.73 15.54
C ALA A 681 -20.75 16.37 14.70
N VAL A 682 -20.44 17.36 13.86
CA VAL A 682 -21.40 17.99 12.93
C VAL A 682 -21.19 17.57 11.47
N GLY A 683 -20.33 16.58 11.22
CA GLY A 683 -20.05 16.03 9.89
C GLY A 683 -19.12 16.90 9.04
N TYR A 684 -18.31 17.75 9.66
CA TYR A 684 -17.24 18.49 8.98
C TYR A 684 -15.89 17.81 9.20
N ALA A 685 -14.97 18.02 8.26
CA ALA A 685 -13.58 17.61 8.44
C ALA A 685 -13.03 18.24 9.71
N SER A 686 -12.26 17.45 10.48
CA SER A 686 -11.66 17.82 11.76
C SER A 686 -10.72 19.04 11.71
N GLY A 687 -10.35 19.50 10.51
CA GLY A 687 -9.45 20.63 10.31
C GLY A 687 -7.98 20.35 10.67
N LEU A 688 -7.70 19.20 11.29
CA LEU A 688 -6.37 18.73 11.64
C LEU A 688 -5.74 18.00 10.45
N SER A 689 -4.44 18.21 10.23
CA SER A 689 -3.61 17.32 9.41
C SER A 689 -3.46 15.95 10.08
N MET A 690 -3.01 14.93 9.34
CA MET A 690 -2.74 13.60 9.93
C MET A 690 -1.75 13.68 11.10
N SER A 691 -0.76 14.57 11.02
CA SER A 691 0.20 14.80 12.10
C SER A 691 -0.44 15.33 13.37
N GLN A 692 -1.34 16.30 13.21
CA GLN A 692 -2.11 16.89 14.30
C GLN A 692 -3.13 15.92 14.87
N ALA A 693 -3.73 15.09 14.01
CA ALA A 693 -4.67 14.05 14.42
C ALA A 693 -3.98 12.96 15.26
N ALA A 694 -2.79 12.53 14.84
CA ALA A 694 -1.97 11.57 15.60
C ALA A 694 -1.45 12.17 16.93
N ALA A 695 -1.11 13.46 16.97
CA ALA A 695 -0.78 14.14 18.22
C ALA A 695 -2.00 14.33 19.13
N ALA A 696 -3.19 14.50 18.54
CA ALA A 696 -4.44 14.67 19.27
C ALA A 696 -5.04 13.35 19.79
N ASP A 697 -4.70 12.20 19.21
CA ASP A 697 -5.10 10.85 19.66
C ASP A 697 -4.10 10.37 20.74
N CYS A 698 -4.34 10.81 21.97
CA CYS A 698 -3.40 10.61 23.08
C CYS A 698 -3.43 9.19 23.64
N ASP A 699 -4.53 8.45 23.46
CA ASP A 699 -4.67 7.08 23.93
C ASP A 699 -4.44 6.02 22.84
N GLY A 700 -4.22 6.46 21.59
CA GLY A 700 -3.85 5.62 20.46
C GLY A 700 -5.00 4.75 19.95
N ASN A 701 -6.25 5.09 20.27
CA ASN A 701 -7.42 4.31 19.88
C ASN A 701 -7.91 4.62 18.45
N SER A 702 -7.20 5.49 17.73
CA SER A 702 -7.49 5.96 16.36
C SER A 702 -8.75 6.82 16.25
N LYS A 703 -9.20 7.42 17.36
CA LYS A 703 -10.30 8.40 17.40
C LYS A 703 -9.85 9.59 18.23
N ILE A 704 -10.25 10.77 17.79
CA ILE A 704 -10.06 12.01 18.55
C ILE A 704 -11.39 12.30 19.24
N ASP A 705 -11.49 11.94 20.51
CA ASP A 705 -12.71 12.09 21.29
C ASP A 705 -12.50 12.78 22.63
N ALA A 706 -13.55 12.77 23.47
CA ALA A 706 -13.51 13.50 24.74
C ALA A 706 -12.46 12.91 25.71
N THR A 707 -12.03 11.68 25.49
CA THR A 707 -11.01 10.98 26.28
C THR A 707 -9.64 11.58 26.02
N ASP A 708 -9.31 11.88 24.77
CA ASP A 708 -8.04 12.53 24.42
C ASP A 708 -7.95 13.96 24.95
N ALA A 709 -9.02 14.73 24.77
CA ALA A 709 -9.12 16.07 25.33
C ALA A 709 -8.99 16.04 26.87
N PHE A 710 -9.50 14.99 27.53
CA PHE A 710 -9.32 14.78 28.96
C PHE A 710 -7.85 14.51 29.32
N TYR A 711 -7.14 13.62 28.62
CA TYR A 711 -5.74 13.34 28.90
C TYR A 711 -4.84 14.56 28.63
N LEU A 712 -5.09 15.31 27.57
CA LEU A 712 -4.44 16.60 27.28
C LEU A 712 -4.62 17.60 28.43
N MET A 713 -5.87 17.79 28.89
CA MET A 713 -6.15 18.68 30.03
C MET A 713 -5.45 18.20 31.31
N LEU A 714 -5.43 16.89 31.56
CA LEU A 714 -4.80 16.30 32.73
C LEU A 714 -3.28 16.51 32.70
N TYR A 715 -2.64 16.31 31.55
CA TYR A 715 -1.22 16.58 31.32
C TYR A 715 -0.89 18.05 31.62
N CYS A 716 -1.65 18.98 31.05
CA CYS A 716 -1.49 20.42 31.27
C CYS A 716 -1.67 20.81 32.75
N ALA A 717 -2.65 20.21 33.44
CA ALA A 717 -2.91 20.49 34.86
C ALA A 717 -1.75 20.07 35.77
N TYR A 718 -1.17 18.88 35.55
CA TYR A 718 -0.03 18.39 36.32
C TYR A 718 1.22 19.24 36.12
N ARG A 719 1.52 19.64 34.87
CA ARG A 719 2.60 20.59 34.58
C ARG A 719 2.36 21.95 35.24
N GLY A 720 1.15 22.49 35.17
CA GLY A 720 0.78 23.76 35.81
C GLY A 720 0.91 23.73 37.34
N ALA A 721 0.74 22.55 37.96
CA ALA A 721 0.95 22.33 39.38
C ALA A 721 2.43 22.11 39.78
N GLY A 722 3.36 22.08 38.82
CA GLY A 722 4.78 21.80 39.06
C GLY A 722 5.07 20.34 39.38
N ILE A 723 4.19 19.42 38.99
CA ILE A 723 4.31 17.97 39.21
C ILE A 723 4.30 17.28 37.84
N PRO A 724 5.39 17.33 37.05
CA PRO A 724 5.42 16.78 35.71
C PRO A 724 5.17 15.26 35.75
N LYS A 725 4.34 14.78 34.82
CA LYS A 725 3.96 13.37 34.65
C LYS A 725 4.29 12.91 33.23
N SER A 726 4.69 11.65 33.07
CA SER A 726 4.83 11.03 31.73
C SER A 726 3.46 10.68 31.14
N TRP A 727 3.38 10.44 29.84
CA TRP A 727 2.15 10.00 29.18
C TRP A 727 1.64 8.66 29.74
N ASP A 728 2.53 7.70 30.03
CA ASP A 728 2.14 6.43 30.68
C ASP A 728 1.50 6.63 32.05
N GLU A 729 1.98 7.61 32.83
CA GLU A 729 1.39 7.95 34.12
C GLU A 729 0.04 8.66 33.98
N ILE A 730 -0.16 9.43 32.91
CA ILE A 730 -1.44 10.11 32.60
C ILE A 730 -2.48 9.08 32.16
N LEU A 731 -2.11 8.19 31.24
CA LEU A 731 -3.00 7.18 30.64
C LEU A 731 -3.38 6.04 31.59
N SER A 732 -2.64 5.87 32.70
CA SER A 732 -2.96 4.90 33.74
C SER A 732 -3.86 5.45 34.87
N THR A 733 -4.29 6.71 34.75
CA THR A 733 -5.18 7.39 35.71
C THR A 733 -6.65 7.11 35.40
#